data_AF-A0A943ALX2-F1
#
_entry.id   AF-A0A943ALX2-F1
#
_cell.length_a   1.000
_cell.length_b   1.000
_cell.length_c   1.000
_cell.angle_alpha   90.00
_cell.angle_beta   90.00
_cell.angle_gamma   90.00
#
_symmetry.space_group_name_H-M   'P 1'
#
loop_
_entity.id
_entity.type
_entity.pdbx_description
1 polymer ?
#
loop_
_entity_poly.entity_id
_entity_poly.type
_entity_poly.pdbx_seq_one_letter_code
_entity_poly.pdbx_strand_id
1 'polypeptide(L)'
;MKQLLYRLLAAAALAGGPLLAGCSDSDEPQQETPREDHFVIALVDDAYQLDYEGEMTLRVLQFAEGDALALTPGERGESAEQTLLPISGFTPTDVTFRIPKEVTTGRWSLWCMRGAQTQFLGTTTLDVDIFRLVRNVRLEAAYAVDRGEIVTIPGEGFTGEDKIRFAAEGQAGAEAAVIGADAAGITIQLPASLTSGNREVWIERGADRQLLGTTAVTVSAFERIDPATLPEGTNLYGRVYSGGEALEGVPVSDGLNVVTSDAQGVWSMVSDRASDVMFVTLPRGYEAAADGPVPQFYHLLDAGRDRYDFALTATGTDEYVLLATADIQIDNSSRLMVPQSSLTSCRNSFVTDFAKTVAELGGRRVYGLSVGDMIFDKNMYLYGFGFPEYRSLIGEFGIPFFHAVGNHDYDRYVSGDHATKEAYRRHLGPTSYSVNLGEVHCIALDNVRIDNNGATQGVFGDGFYAVELSDRQLQWLEADLKTVADKSAPLMIWLHVPLTACRQLTPTLNPGFRNAQALVDRLEGFTDVLVLSGHWHNNHTGTIPGNAAIREHNLGSVCGSLWYNVKGFNGGMEYGSATDGTPLGYGIYEISGRKIRWSYKASELPADRTFTAYDMNKQPYKDKSVANEILVNVWGGWDDGWNVEILEDNEPLPVTRQMRKDPNYLTYVETVYKPSGDDMSKSAASAQTTPHMFSAVTSAADSPVLIRVTDHFGKTTTQHLRE
;
A
#
# COMPACT_ATOMS: atom_id res chain seq x y z
N MET A 1 14.33 -42.85 34.20
CA MET A 1 15.56 -42.23 33.64
C MET A 1 15.28 -41.24 32.51
N LYS A 2 15.01 -41.63 31.23
CA LYS A 2 14.94 -40.69 30.08
C LYS A 2 14.16 -39.38 30.38
N GLN A 3 12.90 -39.43 30.83
CA GLN A 3 12.11 -38.22 31.17
C GLN A 3 12.68 -37.33 32.31
N LEU A 4 13.45 -37.90 33.24
CA LEU A 4 14.08 -37.15 34.33
C LEU A 4 15.32 -36.41 33.82
N LEU A 5 16.08 -37.06 32.93
CA LEU A 5 17.25 -36.48 32.25
C LEU A 5 16.82 -35.32 31.33
N TYR A 6 15.73 -35.50 30.56
CA TYR A 6 15.10 -34.43 29.76
C TYR A 6 14.73 -33.19 30.58
N ARG A 7 14.28 -33.35 31.84
CA ARG A 7 13.98 -32.21 32.74
C ARG A 7 15.23 -31.53 33.30
N LEU A 8 16.29 -32.29 33.62
CA LEU A 8 17.58 -31.74 34.06
C LEU A 8 18.26 -30.92 32.96
N LEU A 9 18.22 -31.41 31.71
CA LEU A 9 18.70 -30.68 30.53
C LEU A 9 17.98 -29.35 30.31
N ALA A 10 16.65 -29.33 30.46
CA ALA A 10 15.87 -28.09 30.35
C ALA A 10 16.15 -27.10 31.49
N ALA A 11 16.40 -27.58 32.71
CA ALA A 11 16.67 -26.73 33.87
C ALA A 11 18.06 -26.06 33.82
N ALA A 12 19.08 -26.77 33.33
CA ALA A 12 20.45 -26.25 33.24
C ALA A 12 20.58 -25.06 32.27
N ALA A 13 19.78 -25.01 31.21
CA ALA A 13 19.76 -23.91 30.24
C ALA A 13 19.13 -22.60 30.78
N LEU A 14 18.40 -22.67 31.91
CA LEU A 14 17.68 -21.52 32.50
C LEU A 14 18.40 -20.88 33.70
N ALA A 15 19.46 -21.49 34.22
CA ALA A 15 20.12 -21.09 35.46
C ALA A 15 21.31 -20.12 35.25
N GLY A 16 21.10 -19.04 34.50
CA GLY A 16 22.07 -17.95 34.30
C GLY A 16 21.85 -16.76 35.23
N GLY A 17 21.96 -16.92 36.55
CA GLY A 17 21.77 -15.82 37.52
C GLY A 17 22.10 -16.20 38.97
N PRO A 18 22.53 -15.26 39.83
CA PRO A 18 23.12 -15.57 41.15
C PRO A 18 22.09 -15.88 42.25
N LEU A 19 22.55 -16.64 43.25
CA LEU A 19 21.78 -17.08 44.42
C LEU A 19 21.18 -15.93 45.25
N LEU A 20 19.93 -16.11 45.68
CA LEU A 20 19.39 -15.57 46.94
C LEU A 20 18.61 -16.65 47.70
N ALA A 21 18.56 -16.49 49.02
CA ALA A 21 18.28 -17.59 49.96
C ALA A 21 16.78 -17.86 50.22
N GLY A 22 16.47 -19.09 50.65
CA GLY A 22 15.16 -19.47 51.19
C GLY A 22 15.08 -20.94 51.63
N CYS A 23 15.18 -21.19 52.94
CA CYS A 23 14.67 -22.41 53.60
C CYS A 23 13.12 -22.37 53.59
N SER A 24 12.32 -23.43 53.70
CA SER A 24 12.49 -24.90 53.73
C SER A 24 11.20 -25.53 53.11
N ASP A 25 10.80 -26.80 53.19
CA ASP A 25 11.19 -27.95 54.03
C ASP A 25 10.77 -29.32 53.39
N SER A 26 11.10 -30.42 54.08
CA SER A 26 10.47 -31.77 54.03
C SER A 26 9.89 -32.29 52.70
N ASP A 27 10.66 -33.07 51.94
CA ASP A 27 10.63 -34.55 52.06
C ASP A 27 11.58 -35.19 51.03
N GLU A 28 12.44 -36.12 51.47
CA GLU A 28 13.37 -36.85 50.59
C GLU A 28 12.67 -37.96 49.79
N PRO A 29 12.83 -37.96 48.46
CA PRO A 29 13.14 -39.17 47.71
C PRO A 29 14.62 -39.15 47.34
N GLN A 30 15.29 -40.29 47.53
CA GLN A 30 16.74 -40.47 47.34
C GLN A 30 17.25 -39.80 46.07
N GLN A 31 18.15 -38.82 46.25
CA GLN A 31 18.76 -38.09 45.16
C GLN A 31 19.79 -38.99 44.47
N GLU A 32 19.42 -39.60 43.34
CA GLU A 32 20.40 -40.21 42.42
C GLU A 32 21.34 -39.11 41.91
N THR A 33 22.51 -38.98 42.54
CA THR A 33 23.57 -38.11 42.05
C THR A 33 24.05 -38.60 40.68
N PRO A 34 24.20 -37.70 39.68
CA PRO A 34 24.90 -38.05 38.44
C PRO A 34 26.30 -38.57 38.78
N ARG A 35 26.74 -39.65 38.14
CA ARG A 35 28.08 -40.17 38.38
C ARG A 35 29.12 -39.14 37.94
N GLU A 36 30.13 -38.91 38.78
CA GLU A 36 31.26 -38.01 38.52
C GLU A 36 32.27 -38.56 37.48
N ASP A 37 31.95 -39.66 36.77
CA ASP A 37 32.84 -40.35 35.81
C ASP A 37 32.55 -40.01 34.33
N HIS A 38 31.55 -39.18 34.02
CA HIS A 38 31.22 -38.73 32.65
C HIS A 38 31.56 -37.25 32.46
N PHE A 39 32.30 -36.92 31.39
CA PHE A 39 32.76 -35.57 31.03
C PHE A 39 31.93 -34.89 29.93
N VAL A 40 31.00 -35.63 29.32
CA VAL A 40 29.90 -35.16 28.45
C VAL A 40 28.64 -35.92 28.84
N ILE A 41 27.47 -35.29 28.79
CA ILE A 41 26.17 -35.98 28.87
C ILE A 41 25.52 -35.85 27.49
N ALA A 42 24.98 -36.93 26.93
CA ALA A 42 24.32 -36.94 25.63
C ALA A 42 22.96 -37.64 25.69
N LEU A 43 21.98 -37.14 24.94
CA LEU A 43 20.76 -37.87 24.65
C LEU A 43 20.94 -38.68 23.37
N VAL A 44 21.00 -40.00 23.51
CA VAL A 44 21.03 -40.95 22.40
C VAL A 44 19.68 -41.67 22.37
N ASP A 45 18.86 -41.37 21.35
CA ASP A 45 17.62 -42.07 21.10
C ASP A 45 17.87 -43.45 20.45
N ASP A 46 16.88 -44.32 20.54
CA ASP A 46 17.05 -45.75 20.24
C ASP A 46 17.15 -46.03 18.72
N ALA A 47 16.68 -45.08 17.89
CA ALA A 47 16.88 -45.03 16.45
C ALA A 47 16.84 -43.60 15.90
N TYR A 48 17.55 -43.36 14.79
CA TYR A 48 17.53 -42.12 14.01
C TYR A 48 17.36 -42.42 12.52
N GLN A 49 16.60 -41.57 11.82
CA GLN A 49 16.43 -41.57 10.37
C GLN A 49 17.31 -40.46 9.79
N LEU A 50 18.20 -40.79 8.85
CA LEU A 50 19.28 -39.92 8.38
C LEU A 50 19.43 -39.98 6.85
N ASP A 51 19.74 -38.85 6.22
CA ASP A 51 20.19 -38.84 4.83
C ASP A 51 21.66 -39.33 4.74
N TYR A 52 22.01 -40.07 3.68
CA TYR A 52 23.41 -40.44 3.45
C TYR A 52 24.28 -39.21 3.26
N GLU A 53 25.40 -39.16 3.99
CA GLU A 53 26.28 -37.99 4.11
C GLU A 53 25.61 -36.68 4.60
N GLY A 54 24.43 -36.78 5.20
CA GLY A 54 23.71 -35.65 5.80
C GLY A 54 24.27 -35.19 7.14
N GLU A 55 23.66 -34.16 7.73
CA GLU A 55 23.97 -33.68 9.08
C GLU A 55 23.01 -34.25 10.12
N MET A 56 23.52 -34.44 11.34
CA MET A 56 22.79 -34.92 12.49
C MET A 56 23.12 -34.06 13.71
N THR A 57 22.11 -33.64 14.46
CA THR A 57 22.27 -32.91 15.73
C THR A 57 21.92 -33.81 16.92
N LEU A 58 22.78 -33.86 17.91
CA LEU A 58 22.56 -34.53 19.20
C LEU A 58 22.48 -33.50 20.33
N ARG A 59 21.49 -33.65 21.21
CA ARG A 59 21.43 -32.89 22.47
C ARG A 59 22.48 -33.36 23.45
N VAL A 60 23.28 -32.44 23.96
CA VAL A 60 24.42 -32.70 24.85
C VAL A 60 24.50 -31.68 25.99
N LEU A 61 25.27 -31.98 27.03
CA LEU A 61 25.79 -31.01 28.00
C LEU A 61 27.27 -31.23 28.18
N GLN A 62 27.97 -30.14 28.50
CA GLN A 62 29.41 -30.11 28.75
C GLN A 62 30.27 -30.56 27.56
N PHE A 63 29.71 -30.66 26.34
CA PHE A 63 30.50 -30.78 25.11
C PHE A 63 31.32 -29.50 24.90
N ALA A 64 32.59 -29.65 24.56
CA ALA A 64 33.58 -28.58 24.60
C ALA A 64 34.40 -28.50 23.31
N GLU A 65 35.03 -27.35 23.08
CA GLU A 65 35.94 -27.16 21.95
C GLU A 65 37.12 -28.15 22.05
N GLY A 66 37.37 -28.88 20.96
CA GLY A 66 38.36 -29.95 20.91
C GLY A 66 37.85 -31.36 21.28
N ASP A 67 36.57 -31.51 21.65
CA ASP A 67 35.92 -32.82 21.70
C ASP A 67 35.70 -33.38 20.29
N ALA A 68 35.83 -34.70 20.16
CA ALA A 68 35.51 -35.43 18.92
C ALA A 68 34.44 -36.50 19.18
N LEU A 69 33.61 -36.76 18.18
CA LEU A 69 32.64 -37.87 18.20
C LEU A 69 33.10 -39.00 17.27
N ALA A 70 32.80 -40.24 17.63
CA ALA A 70 32.99 -41.41 16.77
C ALA A 70 31.85 -42.43 16.91
N LEU A 71 31.61 -43.18 15.84
CA LEU A 71 30.77 -44.36 15.84
C LEU A 71 31.62 -45.63 15.71
N THR A 72 31.24 -46.69 16.42
CA THR A 72 31.73 -48.07 16.22
C THR A 72 30.56 -48.96 15.79
N PRO A 73 30.71 -49.84 14.79
CA PRO A 73 29.65 -50.77 14.41
C PRO A 73 29.25 -51.71 15.57
N GLY A 74 27.95 -51.99 15.69
CA GLY A 74 27.41 -52.91 16.68
C GLY A 74 27.19 -52.32 18.07
N GLU A 75 26.96 -53.20 19.05
CA GLU A 75 26.91 -52.86 20.47
C GLU A 75 28.30 -52.59 21.06
N ARG A 76 28.32 -52.03 22.27
CA ARG A 76 29.55 -51.59 22.94
C ARG A 76 30.53 -52.76 23.12
N GLY A 77 31.62 -52.73 22.35
CA GLY A 77 32.70 -53.71 22.41
C GLY A 77 32.62 -54.83 21.37
N GLU A 78 31.62 -54.83 20.49
CA GLU A 78 31.56 -55.77 19.35
C GLU A 78 32.58 -55.43 18.26
N SER A 79 32.90 -54.15 18.08
CA SER A 79 33.95 -53.67 17.17
C SER A 79 34.91 -52.69 17.85
N ALA A 80 36.17 -52.71 17.40
CA ALA A 80 37.19 -51.73 17.72
C ALA A 80 37.41 -50.71 16.59
N GLU A 81 36.73 -50.87 15.46
CA GLU A 81 36.80 -49.95 14.31
C GLU A 81 35.99 -48.68 14.61
N GLN A 82 36.67 -47.53 14.60
CA GLN A 82 36.08 -46.22 14.89
C GLN A 82 35.99 -45.37 13.63
N THR A 83 34.78 -44.91 13.32
CA THR A 83 34.51 -43.91 12.28
C THR A 83 34.34 -42.55 12.96
N LEU A 84 35.28 -41.63 12.72
CA LEU A 84 35.23 -40.26 13.26
C LEU A 84 34.14 -39.44 12.58
N LEU A 85 33.38 -38.68 13.36
CA LEU A 85 32.30 -37.82 12.89
C LEU A 85 32.78 -36.37 12.75
N PRO A 86 32.80 -35.78 11.54
CA PRO A 86 33.16 -34.37 11.35
C PRO A 86 32.14 -33.45 12.02
N ILE A 87 32.52 -32.78 13.11
CA ILE A 87 31.69 -31.78 13.79
C ILE A 87 31.58 -30.54 12.89
N SER A 88 30.35 -30.12 12.58
CA SER A 88 30.06 -28.90 11.80
C SER A 88 29.69 -27.70 12.68
N GLY A 89 29.23 -27.94 13.91
CA GLY A 89 29.04 -26.90 14.92
C GLY A 89 28.57 -27.45 16.26
N PHE A 90 28.72 -26.68 17.34
CA PHE A 90 28.14 -27.03 18.64
C PHE A 90 27.74 -25.79 19.44
N THR A 91 26.85 -25.99 20.41
CA THR A 91 26.37 -25.03 21.40
C THR A 91 26.53 -25.66 22.79
N PRO A 92 26.22 -24.94 23.90
CA PRO A 92 26.20 -25.54 25.23
C PRO A 92 25.18 -26.70 25.40
N THR A 93 24.21 -26.85 24.49
CA THR A 93 23.12 -27.83 24.57
C THR A 93 23.06 -28.83 23.42
N ASP A 94 23.81 -28.61 22.32
CA ASP A 94 23.65 -29.35 21.07
C ASP A 94 24.99 -29.49 20.33
N VAL A 95 25.21 -30.61 19.64
CA VAL A 95 26.35 -30.82 18.74
C VAL A 95 25.84 -31.34 17.40
N THR A 96 26.24 -30.69 16.31
CA THR A 96 25.90 -31.06 14.94
C THR A 96 27.15 -31.58 14.22
N PHE A 97 26.99 -32.69 13.52
CA PHE A 97 28.06 -33.37 12.82
C PHE A 97 27.54 -34.02 11.54
N ARG A 98 28.44 -34.23 10.58
CA ARG A 98 28.16 -34.91 9.33
C ARG A 98 28.30 -36.42 9.50
N ILE A 99 27.41 -37.18 8.88
CA ILE A 99 27.51 -38.64 8.79
C ILE A 99 28.55 -39.02 7.72
N PRO A 100 29.60 -39.79 8.02
CA PRO A 100 30.56 -40.23 7.00
C PRO A 100 29.95 -41.29 6.07
N LYS A 101 30.46 -41.35 4.84
CA LYS A 101 30.01 -42.28 3.79
C LYS A 101 30.17 -43.77 4.16
N GLU A 102 31.00 -44.07 5.14
CA GLU A 102 31.23 -45.40 5.72
C GLU A 102 30.09 -45.85 6.66
N VAL A 103 29.26 -44.91 7.14
CA VAL A 103 28.14 -45.17 8.03
C VAL A 103 26.89 -45.49 7.21
N THR A 104 26.38 -46.71 7.38
CA THR A 104 25.21 -47.27 6.67
C THR A 104 24.11 -47.67 7.67
N THR A 105 22.91 -48.02 7.17
CA THR A 105 21.83 -48.55 8.00
C THR A 105 22.31 -49.71 8.88
N GLY A 106 22.18 -49.59 10.19
CA GLY A 106 22.69 -50.56 11.14
C GLY A 106 22.63 -50.10 12.59
N ARG A 107 23.10 -50.96 13.50
CA ARG A 107 23.25 -50.65 14.93
C ARG A 107 24.65 -50.08 15.17
N TRP A 108 24.73 -48.93 15.84
CA TRP A 108 25.97 -48.19 16.03
C TRP A 108 26.11 -47.71 17.47
N SER A 109 27.34 -47.75 17.98
CA SER A 109 27.71 -47.30 19.31
C SER A 109 28.47 -45.98 19.23
N LEU A 110 27.97 -44.95 19.91
CA LEU A 110 28.48 -43.58 19.88
C LEU A 110 29.44 -43.30 21.04
N TRP A 111 30.52 -42.59 20.73
CA TRP A 111 31.60 -42.25 21.66
C TRP A 111 31.97 -40.77 21.57
N CYS A 112 32.34 -40.19 22.71
CA CYS A 112 33.01 -38.89 22.80
C CYS A 112 34.47 -39.07 23.22
N MET A 113 35.36 -38.26 22.67
CA MET A 113 36.79 -38.23 23.01
C MET A 113 37.19 -36.81 23.40
N ARG A 114 37.87 -36.68 24.54
CA ARG A 114 38.44 -35.41 25.05
C ARG A 114 39.91 -35.63 25.38
N GLY A 115 40.80 -35.18 24.50
CA GLY A 115 42.23 -35.47 24.61
C GLY A 115 42.50 -36.98 24.65
N ALA A 116 43.04 -37.47 25.77
CA ALA A 116 43.31 -38.89 25.98
C ALA A 116 42.14 -39.68 26.63
N GLN A 117 41.02 -39.02 26.95
CA GLN A 117 39.86 -39.65 27.56
C GLN A 117 38.85 -40.07 26.47
N THR A 118 38.21 -41.23 26.65
CA THR A 118 37.17 -41.74 25.76
C THR A 118 35.97 -42.20 26.58
N GLN A 119 34.77 -41.77 26.20
CA GLN A 119 33.53 -42.06 26.90
C GLN A 119 32.49 -42.63 25.93
N PHE A 120 31.83 -43.71 26.35
CA PHE A 120 30.68 -44.25 25.65
C PHE A 120 29.43 -43.41 25.94
N LEU A 121 28.69 -42.99 24.92
CA LEU A 121 27.50 -42.17 25.03
C LEU A 121 26.20 -42.98 24.96
N GLY A 122 26.19 -44.05 24.16
CA GLY A 122 25.02 -44.91 23.95
C GLY A 122 25.13 -45.74 22.68
N THR A 123 24.16 -46.64 22.47
CA THR A 123 23.99 -47.41 21.23
C THR A 123 22.66 -47.03 20.63
N THR A 124 22.62 -46.83 19.31
CA THR A 124 21.43 -46.43 18.55
C THR A 124 21.33 -47.24 17.25
N THR A 125 20.17 -47.20 16.60
CA THR A 125 19.99 -47.70 15.23
C THR A 125 20.01 -46.52 14.28
N LEU A 126 20.99 -46.45 13.39
CA LEU A 126 20.98 -45.47 12.32
C LEU A 126 20.30 -46.10 11.12
N ASP A 127 19.31 -45.44 10.55
CA ASP A 127 18.71 -45.81 9.27
C ASP A 127 19.07 -44.72 8.27
N VAL A 128 19.90 -45.07 7.29
CA VAL A 128 20.59 -44.13 6.40
C VAL A 128 20.07 -44.35 4.98
N ASP A 129 19.36 -43.37 4.43
CA ASP A 129 18.80 -43.45 3.08
C ASP A 129 19.90 -43.27 2.01
N ILE A 130 20.51 -44.41 1.63
CA ILE A 130 21.62 -44.47 0.66
C ILE A 130 21.17 -44.49 -0.81
N PHE A 131 19.87 -44.49 -1.10
CA PHE A 131 19.34 -44.76 -2.45
C PHE A 131 18.74 -43.54 -3.17
N ARG A 132 18.90 -42.32 -2.63
CA ARG A 132 18.44 -41.09 -3.29
C ARG A 132 19.31 -40.71 -4.48
N LEU A 133 18.66 -40.58 -5.64
CA LEU A 133 19.22 -40.03 -6.89
C LEU A 133 19.60 -38.55 -6.74
N VAL A 134 18.83 -37.80 -5.95
CA VAL A 134 18.98 -36.36 -5.71
C VAL A 134 18.62 -35.97 -4.27
N ARG A 135 19.24 -34.91 -3.75
CA ARG A 135 19.12 -34.45 -2.35
C ARG A 135 18.83 -32.95 -2.28
N ASN A 136 18.42 -32.46 -1.10
CA ASN A 136 18.14 -31.05 -0.83
C ASN A 136 17.17 -30.38 -1.85
N VAL A 137 16.27 -31.18 -2.42
CA VAL A 137 15.35 -30.73 -3.46
C VAL A 137 14.30 -29.80 -2.86
N ARG A 138 14.19 -28.60 -3.43
CA ARG A 138 13.16 -27.63 -3.09
C ARG A 138 12.13 -27.60 -4.20
N LEU A 139 10.98 -28.20 -3.94
CA LEU A 139 9.82 -28.14 -4.81
C LEU A 139 8.88 -27.04 -4.30
N GLU A 140 8.48 -26.11 -5.18
CA GLU A 140 7.49 -25.11 -4.82
C GLU A 140 6.16 -25.75 -4.42
N ALA A 141 5.53 -25.24 -3.37
CA ALA A 141 4.23 -25.74 -2.90
C ALA A 141 3.14 -25.59 -3.98
N ALA A 142 3.26 -24.55 -4.82
CA ALA A 142 2.44 -24.38 -6.01
C ALA A 142 3.23 -23.71 -7.15
N TYR A 143 2.99 -24.17 -8.39
CA TYR A 143 3.46 -23.51 -9.61
C TYR A 143 2.26 -22.87 -10.33
N ALA A 144 2.34 -21.57 -10.63
CA ALA A 144 1.43 -20.89 -11.55
C ALA A 144 2.20 -20.55 -12.83
N VAL A 145 1.84 -21.20 -13.95
CA VAL A 145 2.68 -21.29 -15.16
C VAL A 145 1.86 -21.22 -16.43
N ASP A 146 2.47 -20.77 -17.53
CA ASP A 146 1.88 -20.91 -18.87
C ASP A 146 2.06 -22.34 -19.43
N ARG A 147 1.37 -22.64 -20.52
CA ARG A 147 1.58 -23.88 -21.28
C ARG A 147 2.98 -23.87 -21.90
N GLY A 148 3.76 -24.92 -21.64
CA GLY A 148 5.15 -25.00 -22.11
C GLY A 148 6.16 -24.21 -21.29
N GLU A 149 5.82 -23.77 -20.07
CA GLU A 149 6.70 -22.94 -19.23
C GLU A 149 8.01 -23.63 -18.83
N ILE A 150 9.09 -22.86 -18.68
CA ILE A 150 10.39 -23.36 -18.20
C ILE A 150 10.54 -23.03 -16.72
N VAL A 151 10.86 -24.05 -15.91
CA VAL A 151 11.08 -23.92 -14.46
C VAL A 151 12.38 -24.59 -14.06
N THR A 152 13.06 -24.05 -13.04
CA THR A 152 14.21 -24.70 -12.40
C THR A 152 13.77 -25.25 -11.05
N ILE A 153 14.03 -26.53 -10.79
CA ILE A 153 13.81 -27.19 -9.50
C ILE A 153 15.16 -27.25 -8.78
N PRO A 154 15.38 -26.49 -7.70
CA PRO A 154 16.65 -26.50 -6.99
C PRO A 154 16.90 -27.83 -6.26
N GLY A 155 18.15 -28.26 -6.23
CA GLY A 155 18.60 -29.45 -5.49
C GLY A 155 19.94 -29.99 -5.99
N GLU A 156 20.45 -31.01 -5.32
CA GLU A 156 21.79 -31.56 -5.53
C GLU A 156 21.74 -32.95 -6.19
N GLY A 157 22.71 -33.23 -7.06
CA GLY A 157 22.89 -34.53 -7.71
C GLY A 157 22.07 -34.74 -8.99
N PHE A 158 21.39 -33.71 -9.50
CA PHE A 158 20.72 -33.76 -10.79
C PHE A 158 21.71 -33.95 -11.96
N THR A 159 21.26 -34.59 -13.03
CA THR A 159 22.03 -34.79 -14.27
C THR A 159 21.17 -34.56 -15.51
N GLY A 160 21.80 -34.33 -16.66
CA GLY A 160 21.09 -34.20 -17.95
C GLY A 160 20.47 -35.50 -18.47
N GLU A 161 20.70 -36.64 -17.81
CA GLU A 161 20.08 -37.93 -18.14
C GLU A 161 18.78 -38.19 -17.35
N ASP A 162 18.49 -37.33 -16.37
CA ASP A 162 17.31 -37.46 -15.51
C ASP A 162 16.01 -37.21 -16.27
N LYS A 163 14.94 -37.86 -15.85
CA LYS A 163 13.58 -37.57 -16.33
C LYS A 163 12.72 -37.08 -15.18
N ILE A 164 12.11 -35.91 -15.34
CA ILE A 164 11.19 -35.35 -14.36
C ILE A 164 9.75 -35.57 -14.85
N ARG A 165 8.90 -36.15 -14.00
CA ARG A 165 7.50 -36.47 -14.30
C ARG A 165 6.55 -35.82 -13.32
N PHE A 166 5.51 -35.16 -13.84
CA PHE A 166 4.41 -34.60 -13.06
C PHE A 166 3.20 -35.54 -13.17
N ALA A 167 2.95 -36.32 -12.12
CA ALA A 167 1.89 -37.32 -12.06
C ALA A 167 0.69 -36.84 -11.24
N ALA A 168 -0.53 -37.07 -11.72
CA ALA A 168 -1.65 -37.17 -10.79
C ALA A 168 -1.48 -38.47 -9.97
N GLU A 169 -1.99 -38.49 -8.73
CA GLU A 169 -1.90 -39.64 -7.84
C GLU A 169 -2.30 -40.96 -8.56
N GLY A 170 -1.40 -41.94 -8.54
CA GLY A 170 -1.61 -43.24 -9.19
C GLY A 170 -1.52 -43.27 -10.73
N GLN A 171 -1.07 -42.19 -11.39
CA GLN A 171 -0.89 -42.13 -12.85
C GLN A 171 0.59 -42.05 -13.28
N ALA A 172 0.90 -42.40 -14.53
CA ALA A 172 2.27 -42.42 -15.06
C ALA A 172 2.90 -41.02 -15.27
N GLY A 173 2.09 -39.96 -15.18
CA GLY A 173 2.52 -38.57 -15.29
C GLY A 173 2.99 -38.10 -16.67
N ALA A 174 3.05 -36.78 -16.83
CA ALA A 174 3.61 -36.13 -18.01
C ALA A 174 5.11 -35.88 -17.80
N GLU A 175 5.94 -36.29 -18.75
CA GLU A 175 7.39 -36.07 -18.73
C GLU A 175 7.71 -34.63 -19.15
N ALA A 176 8.50 -33.92 -18.35
CA ALA A 176 9.03 -32.60 -18.66
C ALA A 176 10.39 -32.75 -19.36
N ALA A 177 10.65 -31.92 -20.37
CA ALA A 177 11.89 -31.98 -21.13
C ALA A 177 13.01 -31.30 -20.35
N VAL A 178 14.11 -32.01 -20.07
CA VAL A 178 15.28 -31.40 -19.40
C VAL A 178 16.01 -30.47 -20.37
N ILE A 179 16.15 -29.21 -19.96
CA ILE A 179 16.86 -28.15 -20.70
C ILE A 179 18.32 -28.06 -20.22
N GLY A 180 18.56 -28.32 -18.94
CA GLY A 180 19.90 -28.39 -18.36
C GLY A 180 19.88 -28.82 -16.90
N ALA A 181 21.04 -29.22 -16.38
CA ALA A 181 21.26 -29.50 -14.96
C ALA A 181 22.63 -28.95 -14.54
N ASP A 182 22.68 -28.23 -13.44
CA ASP A 182 23.89 -27.59 -12.90
C ASP A 182 23.87 -27.55 -11.36
N ALA A 183 24.73 -26.71 -10.76
CA ALA A 183 24.82 -26.58 -9.30
C ALA A 183 23.62 -25.88 -8.64
N ALA A 184 22.77 -25.18 -9.41
CA ALA A 184 21.54 -24.58 -8.91
C ALA A 184 20.39 -25.61 -8.87
N GLY A 185 20.36 -26.56 -9.80
CA GLY A 185 19.37 -27.65 -9.84
C GLY A 185 19.15 -28.20 -11.25
N ILE A 186 17.92 -28.66 -11.53
CA ILE A 186 17.50 -29.09 -12.87
C ILE A 186 16.52 -28.09 -13.48
N THR A 187 16.80 -27.64 -14.70
CA THR A 187 15.93 -26.77 -15.49
C THR A 187 15.18 -27.59 -16.51
N ILE A 188 13.85 -27.51 -16.47
CA ILE A 188 12.94 -28.32 -17.26
C ILE A 188 11.89 -27.45 -17.96
N GLN A 189 11.49 -27.86 -19.16
CA GLN A 189 10.31 -27.35 -19.82
C GLN A 189 9.12 -28.25 -19.51
N LEU A 190 8.09 -27.69 -18.88
CA LEU A 190 6.84 -28.38 -18.58
C LEU A 190 6.13 -28.73 -19.90
N PRO A 191 5.52 -29.92 -20.04
CA PRO A 191 4.85 -30.30 -21.27
C PRO A 191 3.60 -29.44 -21.48
N ALA A 192 3.38 -28.93 -22.70
CA ALA A 192 2.22 -28.07 -23.02
C ALA A 192 0.84 -28.75 -22.82
N SER A 193 0.83 -30.08 -22.68
CA SER A 193 -0.35 -30.88 -22.32
C SER A 193 -0.56 -31.07 -20.82
N LEU A 194 0.28 -30.48 -19.96
CA LEU A 194 0.09 -30.49 -18.52
C LEU A 194 -1.19 -29.72 -18.17
N THR A 195 -1.99 -30.27 -17.26
CA THR A 195 -3.23 -29.66 -16.79
C THR A 195 -3.10 -29.20 -15.33
N SER A 196 -3.96 -28.30 -14.88
CA SER A 196 -4.00 -27.88 -13.48
C SER A 196 -4.39 -29.04 -12.54
N GLY A 197 -3.91 -29.01 -11.30
CA GLY A 197 -4.19 -29.98 -10.25
C GLY A 197 -2.95 -30.32 -9.41
N ASN A 198 -3.16 -31.07 -8.32
CA ASN A 198 -2.07 -31.57 -7.49
C ASN A 198 -1.26 -32.63 -8.26
N ARG A 199 0.07 -32.53 -8.18
CA ARG A 199 1.02 -33.41 -8.85
C ARG A 199 2.02 -33.97 -7.86
N GLU A 200 2.23 -35.28 -7.91
CA GLU A 200 3.49 -35.88 -7.46
C GLU A 200 4.56 -35.57 -8.50
N VAL A 201 5.75 -35.17 -8.04
CA VAL A 201 6.90 -34.93 -8.92
C VAL A 201 7.92 -36.03 -8.69
N TRP A 202 8.16 -36.81 -9.73
CA TRP A 202 9.06 -37.96 -9.71
C TRP A 202 10.29 -37.68 -10.55
N ILE A 203 11.45 -38.18 -10.10
CA ILE A 203 12.67 -38.31 -10.91
C ILE A 203 12.86 -39.78 -11.27
N GLU A 204 13.27 -40.04 -12.51
CA GLU A 204 13.71 -41.36 -13.00
C GLU A 204 15.13 -41.22 -13.58
N ARG A 205 16.05 -42.13 -13.19
CA ARG A 205 17.41 -42.23 -13.75
C ARG A 205 17.68 -43.69 -14.09
N GLY A 206 17.67 -44.02 -15.37
CA GLY A 206 17.79 -45.41 -15.82
C GLY A 206 16.60 -46.27 -15.36
N ALA A 207 16.84 -47.17 -14.40
CA ALA A 207 15.82 -48.02 -13.79
C ALA A 207 15.36 -47.54 -12.41
N ASP A 208 16.09 -46.59 -11.82
CA ASP A 208 15.83 -46.07 -10.48
C ASP A 208 14.83 -44.91 -10.53
N ARG A 209 14.00 -44.79 -9.49
CA ARG A 209 13.01 -43.72 -9.36
C ARG A 209 12.92 -43.22 -7.92
N GLN A 210 12.69 -41.92 -7.75
CA GLN A 210 12.52 -41.27 -6.46
C GLN A 210 11.37 -40.26 -6.54
N LEU A 211 10.54 -40.21 -5.50
CA LEU A 211 9.56 -39.14 -5.32
C LEU A 211 10.28 -37.90 -4.77
N LEU A 212 10.12 -36.76 -5.43
CA LEU A 212 10.69 -35.48 -4.98
C LEU A 212 9.73 -34.73 -4.03
N GLY A 213 8.42 -34.92 -4.20
CA GLY A 213 7.40 -34.31 -3.37
C GLY A 213 6.06 -34.17 -4.10
N THR A 214 5.17 -33.35 -3.54
CA THR A 214 3.91 -32.95 -4.18
C THR A 214 3.84 -31.44 -4.33
N THR A 215 3.16 -30.98 -5.39
CA THR A 215 2.98 -29.55 -5.70
C THR A 215 1.63 -29.33 -6.37
N ALA A 216 1.00 -28.17 -6.14
CA ALA A 216 -0.19 -27.77 -6.88
C ALA A 216 0.21 -27.04 -8.17
N VAL A 217 -0.08 -27.60 -9.34
CA VAL A 217 0.17 -26.91 -10.62
C VAL A 217 -1.11 -26.20 -11.07
N THR A 218 -1.00 -24.93 -11.42
CA THR A 218 -2.03 -24.14 -12.11
C THR A 218 -1.46 -23.73 -13.46
N VAL A 219 -2.04 -24.27 -14.54
CA VAL A 219 -1.64 -23.96 -15.92
C VAL A 219 -2.60 -22.93 -16.50
N SER A 220 -2.05 -21.84 -17.05
CA SER A 220 -2.81 -20.76 -17.67
C SER A 220 -3.41 -21.17 -19.03
N ALA A 221 -4.30 -20.34 -19.57
CA ALA A 221 -4.83 -20.54 -20.93
C ALA A 221 -3.79 -20.25 -22.03
N PHE A 222 -2.67 -19.60 -21.69
CA PHE A 222 -1.73 -19.04 -22.65
C PHE A 222 -0.52 -19.95 -22.90
N GLU A 223 0.15 -19.76 -24.03
CA GLU A 223 1.47 -20.34 -24.26
C GLU A 223 2.54 -19.48 -23.56
N ARG A 224 3.65 -20.12 -23.17
CA ARG A 224 4.85 -19.46 -22.64
C ARG A 224 5.28 -18.29 -23.53
N ILE A 225 5.52 -17.13 -22.91
CA ILE A 225 6.26 -16.03 -23.55
C ILE A 225 7.73 -16.46 -23.63
N ASP A 226 8.28 -16.63 -24.83
CA ASP A 226 9.70 -16.93 -24.99
C ASP A 226 10.52 -15.63 -25.09
N PRO A 227 11.38 -15.29 -24.09
CA PRO A 227 12.07 -14.00 -24.08
C PRO A 227 13.02 -13.80 -25.26
N ALA A 228 13.48 -14.89 -25.89
CA ALA A 228 14.30 -14.85 -27.10
C ALA A 228 13.55 -14.37 -28.36
N THR A 229 12.21 -14.27 -28.30
CA THR A 229 11.37 -13.76 -29.38
C THR A 229 10.96 -12.29 -29.20
N LEU A 230 11.25 -11.70 -28.04
CA LEU A 230 10.95 -10.31 -27.72
C LEU A 230 11.96 -9.35 -28.38
N PRO A 231 11.65 -8.04 -28.50
CA PRO A 231 12.57 -7.05 -29.06
C PRO A 231 13.93 -7.02 -28.36
N GLU A 232 14.99 -6.76 -29.13
CA GLU A 232 16.38 -6.72 -28.62
C GLU A 232 16.51 -5.73 -27.44
N GLY A 233 17.19 -6.17 -26.38
CA GLY A 233 17.39 -5.37 -25.16
C GLY A 233 16.22 -5.37 -24.17
N THR A 234 15.10 -6.06 -24.46
CA THR A 234 13.98 -6.23 -23.52
C THR A 234 14.47 -6.72 -22.16
N ASN A 235 14.09 -6.00 -21.10
CA ASN A 235 14.41 -6.35 -19.71
C ASN A 235 13.19 -6.27 -18.76
N LEU A 236 12.01 -5.93 -19.27
CA LEU A 236 10.72 -6.10 -18.62
C LEU A 236 9.70 -6.56 -19.66
N TYR A 237 8.90 -7.56 -19.32
CA TYR A 237 7.84 -8.09 -20.19
C TYR A 237 6.72 -8.77 -19.39
N GLY A 238 5.64 -9.17 -20.05
CA GLY A 238 4.57 -9.94 -19.44
C GLY A 238 3.32 -9.96 -20.30
N ARG A 239 2.17 -10.29 -19.69
CA ARG A 239 0.87 -10.37 -20.37
C ARG A 239 -0.23 -9.60 -19.65
N VAL A 240 -1.06 -8.85 -20.38
CA VAL A 240 -2.34 -8.30 -19.91
C VAL A 240 -3.47 -9.22 -20.36
N TYR A 241 -4.33 -9.65 -19.44
CA TYR A 241 -5.41 -10.60 -19.75
C TYR A 241 -6.61 -10.48 -18.80
N SER A 242 -7.76 -11.05 -19.19
CA SER A 242 -8.91 -11.27 -18.33
C SER A 242 -9.39 -12.71 -18.40
N GLY A 243 -9.29 -13.45 -17.29
CA GLY A 243 -9.57 -14.89 -17.27
C GLY A 243 -8.67 -15.67 -18.24
N GLY A 244 -9.25 -16.19 -19.33
CA GLY A 244 -8.52 -16.87 -20.40
C GLY A 244 -8.37 -16.04 -21.69
N GLU A 245 -8.82 -14.78 -21.69
CA GLU A 245 -8.78 -13.86 -22.83
C GLU A 245 -7.57 -12.91 -22.72
N ALA A 246 -6.75 -12.85 -23.76
CA ALA A 246 -5.66 -11.89 -23.84
C ALA A 246 -6.19 -10.51 -24.28
N LEU A 247 -5.67 -9.43 -23.69
CA LEU A 247 -6.15 -8.07 -23.98
C LEU A 247 -5.12 -7.30 -24.83
N GLU A 248 -5.49 -6.97 -26.06
CA GLU A 248 -4.68 -6.21 -27.02
C GLU A 248 -4.78 -4.69 -26.79
N GLY A 249 -3.70 -3.96 -27.10
CA GLY A 249 -3.69 -2.50 -27.14
C GLY A 249 -3.70 -1.82 -25.76
N VAL A 250 -3.56 -2.57 -24.67
CA VAL A 250 -3.60 -2.03 -23.31
C VAL A 250 -2.26 -1.36 -22.98
N PRO A 251 -2.22 -0.08 -22.56
CA PRO A 251 -0.97 0.59 -22.22
C PRO A 251 -0.34 0.04 -20.92
N VAL A 252 0.97 -0.16 -20.93
CA VAL A 252 1.80 -0.57 -19.79
C VAL A 252 2.99 0.40 -19.67
N SER A 253 3.30 0.82 -18.44
CA SER A 253 4.29 1.85 -18.14
C SER A 253 5.22 1.48 -17.00
N ASP A 254 6.46 1.96 -17.06
CA ASP A 254 7.47 1.94 -15.99
C ASP A 254 7.67 3.32 -15.32
N GLY A 255 6.71 4.24 -15.50
CA GLY A 255 6.81 5.63 -15.02
C GLY A 255 7.67 6.55 -15.92
N LEU A 256 8.06 6.10 -17.12
CA LEU A 256 8.63 6.92 -18.19
C LEU A 256 8.14 6.48 -19.56
N ASN A 257 8.35 5.21 -19.87
CA ASN A 257 8.00 4.59 -21.14
C ASN A 257 6.54 4.14 -21.11
N VAL A 258 5.85 4.20 -22.26
CA VAL A 258 4.53 3.60 -22.44
C VAL A 258 4.60 2.69 -23.66
N VAL A 259 4.28 1.41 -23.47
CA VAL A 259 4.13 0.42 -24.55
C VAL A 259 2.70 -0.14 -24.51
N THR A 260 2.26 -0.81 -25.57
CA THR A 260 0.95 -1.47 -25.61
C THR A 260 1.10 -2.98 -25.75
N SER A 261 0.19 -3.74 -25.13
CA SER A 261 0.09 -5.18 -25.36
C SER A 261 -0.29 -5.53 -26.81
N ASP A 262 0.16 -6.68 -27.29
CA ASP A 262 -0.17 -7.24 -28.61
C ASP A 262 -1.46 -8.10 -28.59
N ALA A 263 -1.79 -8.72 -29.73
CA ALA A 263 -2.94 -9.62 -29.88
C ALA A 263 -2.87 -10.92 -29.05
N GLN A 264 -1.75 -11.20 -28.39
CA GLN A 264 -1.56 -12.29 -27.41
C GLN A 264 -1.50 -11.74 -25.97
N GLY A 265 -1.81 -10.44 -25.81
CA GLY A 265 -1.75 -9.69 -24.56
C GLY A 265 -0.33 -9.39 -24.12
N VAL A 266 0.69 -9.80 -24.89
CA VAL A 266 2.09 -9.72 -24.51
C VAL A 266 2.59 -8.30 -24.70
N TRP A 267 3.30 -7.79 -23.70
CA TRP A 267 3.96 -6.49 -23.73
C TRP A 267 5.43 -6.67 -23.35
N SER A 268 6.30 -5.78 -23.83
CA SER A 268 7.74 -5.81 -23.57
C SER A 268 8.33 -4.41 -23.69
N MET A 269 9.32 -4.07 -22.85
CA MET A 269 10.03 -2.80 -22.92
C MET A 269 11.50 -2.91 -22.50
N VAL A 270 12.26 -1.87 -22.84
CA VAL A 270 13.59 -1.60 -22.29
C VAL A 270 13.43 -0.52 -21.23
N SER A 271 13.42 -0.92 -19.96
CA SER A 271 13.22 -0.04 -18.80
C SER A 271 14.55 0.30 -18.13
N ASP A 272 14.63 1.51 -17.58
CA ASP A 272 15.72 1.89 -16.66
C ASP A 272 15.46 1.43 -15.21
N ARG A 273 14.26 0.89 -14.94
CA ARG A 273 13.73 0.50 -13.62
C ARG A 273 13.75 1.61 -12.56
N ALA A 274 13.99 2.87 -12.93
CA ALA A 274 14.27 3.96 -11.99
C ALA A 274 13.06 4.38 -11.13
N SER A 275 11.85 3.95 -11.47
CA SER A 275 10.63 4.25 -10.72
C SER A 275 10.27 3.19 -9.67
N ASP A 276 10.99 2.06 -9.58
CA ASP A 276 10.69 0.88 -8.73
C ASP A 276 9.29 0.25 -8.92
N VAL A 277 8.48 0.77 -9.84
CA VAL A 277 7.11 0.32 -10.09
C VAL A 277 6.86 0.22 -11.59
N MET A 278 5.91 -0.63 -11.93
CA MET A 278 5.36 -0.71 -13.27
C MET A 278 3.87 -0.97 -13.19
N PHE A 279 3.09 -0.44 -14.13
CA PHE A 279 1.63 -0.44 -14.05
C PHE A 279 0.97 -0.53 -15.42
N VAL A 280 -0.25 -1.06 -15.44
CA VAL A 280 -1.13 -1.04 -16.60
C VAL A 280 -2.07 0.16 -16.47
N THR A 281 -2.23 0.92 -17.56
CA THR A 281 -3.35 1.87 -17.65
C THR A 281 -4.62 1.06 -17.74
N LEU A 282 -5.42 0.99 -16.66
CA LEU A 282 -6.63 0.17 -16.63
C LEU A 282 -7.49 0.47 -17.87
N PRO A 283 -7.78 -0.51 -18.74
CA PRO A 283 -8.58 -0.29 -19.94
C PRO A 283 -10.04 -0.13 -19.56
N ARG A 284 -10.78 0.68 -20.35
CA ARG A 284 -12.22 0.88 -20.17
C ARG A 284 -12.94 -0.46 -20.08
N GLY A 285 -13.84 -0.57 -19.09
CA GLY A 285 -14.62 -1.78 -18.88
C GLY A 285 -13.90 -2.88 -18.10
N TYR A 286 -12.70 -2.62 -17.55
CA TYR A 286 -11.96 -3.56 -16.71
C TYR A 286 -11.49 -2.92 -15.39
N GLU A 287 -11.32 -3.76 -14.37
CA GLU A 287 -10.72 -3.41 -13.08
C GLU A 287 -9.70 -4.48 -12.64
N ALA A 288 -8.72 -4.09 -11.83
CA ALA A 288 -7.80 -5.02 -11.19
C ALA A 288 -8.37 -5.53 -9.86
N ALA A 289 -7.90 -6.70 -9.41
CA ALA A 289 -8.13 -7.14 -8.03
C ALA A 289 -7.54 -6.13 -7.03
N ALA A 290 -8.11 -6.03 -5.82
CA ALA A 290 -7.62 -5.13 -4.78
C ALA A 290 -6.97 -5.90 -3.61
N ASP A 291 -5.85 -5.39 -3.09
CA ASP A 291 -5.30 -5.80 -1.80
C ASP A 291 -5.86 -4.87 -0.71
N GLY A 292 -6.83 -5.39 0.04
CA GLY A 292 -7.70 -4.58 0.88
C GLY A 292 -8.38 -3.49 0.02
N PRO A 293 -8.20 -2.20 0.32
CA PRO A 293 -8.77 -1.11 -0.47
C PRO A 293 -7.93 -0.71 -1.69
N VAL A 294 -6.74 -1.28 -1.95
CA VAL A 294 -5.80 -0.76 -2.96
C VAL A 294 -5.81 -1.60 -4.25
N PRO A 295 -6.29 -1.09 -5.40
CA PRO A 295 -6.29 -1.80 -6.67
C PRO A 295 -4.88 -2.17 -7.15
N GLN A 296 -4.67 -3.44 -7.50
CA GLN A 296 -3.38 -4.01 -7.91
C GLN A 296 -3.22 -3.97 -9.44
N PHE A 297 -3.35 -2.78 -10.03
CA PHE A 297 -3.03 -2.51 -11.44
C PHE A 297 -1.53 -2.23 -11.66
N TYR A 298 -0.70 -2.49 -10.65
CA TYR A 298 0.73 -2.24 -10.64
C TYR A 298 1.48 -3.40 -9.97
N HIS A 299 2.78 -3.48 -10.23
CA HIS A 299 3.73 -4.30 -9.49
C HIS A 299 4.87 -3.42 -8.98
N LEU A 300 5.42 -3.78 -7.81
CA LEU A 300 6.76 -3.34 -7.42
C LEU A 300 7.79 -4.14 -8.23
N LEU A 301 8.89 -3.51 -8.61
CA LEU A 301 9.96 -4.16 -9.37
C LEU A 301 10.90 -4.94 -8.43
N ASP A 302 10.87 -6.26 -8.52
CA ASP A 302 11.79 -7.13 -7.80
C ASP A 302 13.15 -7.22 -8.52
N ALA A 303 14.23 -7.32 -7.74
CA ALA A 303 15.57 -7.53 -8.27
C ALA A 303 15.69 -8.92 -8.94
N GLY A 304 16.15 -8.96 -10.19
CA GLY A 304 16.32 -10.21 -10.95
C GLY A 304 15.02 -10.83 -11.51
N ARG A 305 13.89 -10.14 -11.38
CA ARG A 305 12.62 -10.52 -12.02
C ARG A 305 12.31 -9.60 -13.20
N ASP A 306 12.00 -10.21 -14.34
CA ASP A 306 11.73 -9.50 -15.60
C ASP A 306 10.27 -9.64 -16.06
N ARG A 307 9.54 -10.66 -15.57
CA ARG A 307 8.16 -10.95 -15.97
C ARG A 307 7.12 -10.46 -14.97
N TYR A 308 6.14 -9.68 -15.45
CA TYR A 308 5.04 -9.12 -14.67
C TYR A 308 3.72 -9.19 -15.47
N ASP A 309 2.80 -10.04 -15.04
CA ASP A 309 1.52 -10.20 -15.73
C ASP A 309 0.41 -9.42 -15.01
N PHE A 310 -0.56 -8.89 -15.78
CA PHE A 310 -1.70 -8.13 -15.29
C PHE A 310 -3.01 -8.88 -15.55
N ALA A 311 -3.57 -9.45 -14.48
CA ALA A 311 -4.87 -10.10 -14.51
C ALA A 311 -5.98 -9.09 -14.17
N LEU A 312 -6.88 -8.85 -15.12
CA LEU A 312 -7.99 -7.92 -15.01
C LEU A 312 -9.34 -8.64 -15.01
N THR A 313 -10.39 -7.99 -14.52
CA THR A 313 -11.77 -8.47 -14.53
C THR A 313 -12.67 -7.46 -15.22
N ALA A 314 -13.57 -7.90 -16.10
CA ALA A 314 -14.51 -7.00 -16.75
C ALA A 314 -15.52 -6.41 -15.74
N THR A 315 -15.69 -5.08 -15.74
CA THR A 315 -16.61 -4.37 -14.84
C THR A 315 -18.08 -4.55 -15.23
N GLY A 316 -18.34 -4.73 -16.54
CA GLY A 316 -19.68 -4.80 -17.13
C GLY A 316 -20.46 -3.48 -17.18
N THR A 317 -19.84 -2.35 -16.80
CA THR A 317 -20.47 -1.02 -16.83
C THR A 317 -19.43 0.10 -16.87
N ASP A 318 -19.79 1.22 -17.50
CA ASP A 318 -19.06 2.49 -17.47
C ASP A 318 -19.58 3.48 -16.42
N GLU A 319 -20.66 3.13 -15.70
CA GLU A 319 -21.25 3.99 -14.66
C GLU A 319 -20.64 3.70 -13.28
N TYR A 320 -20.21 4.77 -12.60
CA TYR A 320 -19.64 4.69 -11.25
C TYR A 320 -19.82 5.99 -10.48
N VAL A 321 -19.52 5.95 -9.19
CA VAL A 321 -19.36 7.14 -8.33
C VAL A 321 -17.93 7.18 -7.81
N LEU A 322 -17.29 8.34 -7.94
CA LEU A 322 -15.98 8.61 -7.35
C LEU A 322 -16.17 9.52 -6.13
N LEU A 323 -15.81 9.02 -4.95
CA LEU A 323 -15.85 9.75 -3.69
C LEU A 323 -14.44 10.28 -3.41
N ALA A 324 -14.22 11.57 -3.70
CA ALA A 324 -12.90 12.20 -3.69
C ALA A 324 -12.64 12.98 -2.40
N THR A 325 -11.53 12.64 -1.75
CA THR A 325 -11.07 13.19 -0.46
C THR A 325 -9.75 13.92 -0.65
N ALA A 326 -9.47 14.88 0.22
CA ALA A 326 -8.18 15.55 0.34
C ALA A 326 -7.85 15.75 1.82
N ASP A 327 -6.56 15.75 2.18
CA ASP A 327 -6.08 16.24 3.47
C ASP A 327 -6.79 15.57 4.67
N ILE A 328 -6.67 14.25 4.76
CA ILE A 328 -7.17 13.48 5.91
C ILE A 328 -6.27 13.72 7.14
N GLN A 329 -4.96 13.89 6.92
CA GLN A 329 -3.96 14.39 7.88
C GLN A 329 -4.22 14.00 9.35
N ILE A 330 -4.28 12.70 9.66
CA ILE A 330 -4.51 12.25 11.04
C ILE A 330 -3.28 12.56 11.89
N ASP A 331 -3.47 13.38 12.93
CA ASP A 331 -2.55 13.49 14.05
C ASP A 331 -3.14 12.86 15.32
N ASN A 332 -2.62 11.70 15.70
CA ASN A 332 -3.06 11.01 16.91
C ASN A 332 -2.45 11.65 18.18
N SER A 333 -2.42 12.99 18.21
CA SER A 333 -1.97 13.85 19.30
C SER A 333 -3.17 14.50 20.01
N SER A 334 -3.09 14.67 21.33
CA SER A 334 -4.02 15.53 22.06
C SER A 334 -3.42 16.93 22.18
N ARG A 335 -3.78 17.83 21.27
CA ARG A 335 -3.42 19.25 21.37
C ARG A 335 -4.28 19.96 22.43
N LEU A 336 -3.83 21.13 22.89
CA LEU A 336 -4.55 21.95 23.89
C LEU A 336 -6.00 22.32 23.49
N MET A 337 -6.33 22.22 22.19
CA MET A 337 -7.62 22.58 21.61
C MET A 337 -8.38 21.36 21.02
N VAL A 338 -7.90 20.13 21.27
CA VAL A 338 -8.38 18.89 20.66
C VAL A 338 -8.73 17.90 21.80
N PRO A 339 -9.99 17.88 22.29
CA PRO A 339 -10.37 17.12 23.49
C PRO A 339 -10.47 15.60 23.29
N GLN A 340 -10.38 15.12 22.06
CA GLN A 340 -10.31 13.71 21.64
C GLN A 340 -9.31 13.62 20.48
N SER A 341 -8.51 12.55 20.37
CA SER A 341 -7.50 12.46 19.30
C SER A 341 -8.12 12.62 17.90
N SER A 342 -7.36 13.14 16.94
CA SER A 342 -7.88 13.42 15.59
C SER A 342 -8.39 12.17 14.87
N LEU A 343 -7.87 10.98 15.19
CA LEU A 343 -8.44 9.70 14.74
C LEU A 343 -9.88 9.49 15.24
N THR A 344 -10.17 9.88 16.49
CA THR A 344 -11.52 9.83 17.07
C THR A 344 -12.45 10.83 16.38
N SER A 345 -11.98 12.07 16.16
CA SER A 345 -12.72 13.10 15.41
C SER A 345 -13.02 12.66 13.97
N CYS A 346 -12.03 12.04 13.29
CA CYS A 346 -12.15 11.47 11.97
C CYS A 346 -13.20 10.34 11.92
N ARG A 347 -13.17 9.42 12.90
CA ARG A 347 -14.15 8.33 13.00
C ARG A 347 -15.57 8.82 13.23
N ASN A 348 -15.76 9.72 14.19
CA ASN A 348 -17.07 10.27 14.56
C ASN A 348 -17.69 11.13 13.44
N SER A 349 -16.86 11.80 12.64
CA SER A 349 -17.31 12.72 11.58
C SER A 349 -17.19 12.06 10.20
N PHE A 350 -15.98 12.05 9.61
CA PHE A 350 -15.73 11.63 8.24
C PHE A 350 -16.05 10.15 7.99
N VAL A 351 -15.51 9.22 8.77
CA VAL A 351 -15.68 7.77 8.51
C VAL A 351 -17.16 7.39 8.62
N THR A 352 -17.86 7.91 9.63
CA THR A 352 -19.29 7.66 9.82
C THR A 352 -20.12 8.15 8.63
N ASP A 353 -19.92 9.40 8.17
CA ASP A 353 -20.69 9.96 7.05
C ASP A 353 -20.27 9.41 5.68
N PHE A 354 -19.01 9.01 5.51
CA PHE A 354 -18.51 8.38 4.28
C PHE A 354 -19.04 6.95 4.14
N ALA A 355 -18.93 6.12 5.19
CA ALA A 355 -19.50 4.77 5.20
C ALA A 355 -21.01 4.79 4.97
N LYS A 356 -21.73 5.76 5.58
CA LYS A 356 -23.15 5.97 5.33
C LYS A 356 -23.42 6.29 3.85
N THR A 357 -22.66 7.20 3.25
CA THR A 357 -22.85 7.58 1.83
C THR A 357 -22.55 6.42 0.89
N VAL A 358 -21.50 5.62 1.14
CA VAL A 358 -21.23 4.37 0.40
C VAL A 358 -22.42 3.40 0.49
N ALA A 359 -23.02 3.23 1.67
CA ALA A 359 -24.20 2.38 1.84
C ALA A 359 -25.45 2.94 1.12
N GLU A 360 -25.68 4.25 1.15
CA GLU A 360 -26.80 4.92 0.47
C GLU A 360 -26.69 4.87 -1.06
N LEU A 361 -25.49 4.71 -1.63
CA LEU A 361 -25.26 4.53 -3.07
C LEU A 361 -25.70 3.16 -3.61
N GLY A 362 -26.06 2.20 -2.74
CA GLY A 362 -27.02 1.13 -3.04
C GLY A 362 -26.69 0.23 -4.24
N GLY A 363 -25.50 -0.37 -4.27
CA GLY A 363 -25.12 -1.34 -5.32
C GLY A 363 -24.62 -0.73 -6.62
N ARG A 364 -24.53 0.60 -6.73
CA ARG A 364 -23.69 1.26 -7.73
C ARG A 364 -22.23 0.89 -7.52
N ARG A 365 -21.43 0.90 -8.59
CA ARG A 365 -19.96 0.78 -8.49
C ARG A 365 -19.42 2.09 -7.91
N VAL A 366 -18.63 1.99 -6.84
CA VAL A 366 -18.06 3.15 -6.12
C VAL A 366 -16.56 2.98 -5.99
N TYR A 367 -15.82 4.04 -6.30
CA TYR A 367 -14.38 4.17 -6.07
C TYR A 367 -14.14 5.32 -5.08
N GLY A 368 -13.20 5.13 -4.16
CA GLY A 368 -12.61 6.22 -3.39
C GLY A 368 -11.46 6.86 -4.15
N LEU A 369 -11.17 8.12 -3.85
CA LEU A 369 -9.96 8.82 -4.25
C LEU A 369 -9.43 9.62 -3.07
N SER A 370 -8.12 9.64 -2.87
CA SER A 370 -7.44 10.65 -2.05
C SER A 370 -6.44 11.43 -2.88
N VAL A 371 -6.59 12.75 -2.96
CA VAL A 371 -5.67 13.64 -3.70
C VAL A 371 -4.50 14.14 -2.82
N GLY A 372 -3.98 13.25 -1.98
CA GLY A 372 -2.84 13.50 -1.11
C GLY A 372 -3.18 13.95 0.32
N ASP A 373 -2.14 13.93 1.15
CA ASP A 373 -2.13 14.21 2.58
C ASP A 373 -3.07 13.29 3.37
N MET A 374 -2.92 12.00 3.10
CA MET A 374 -3.65 10.91 3.76
C MET A 374 -3.13 10.70 5.19
N ILE A 375 -1.81 10.74 5.33
CA ILE A 375 -1.10 10.74 6.60
C ILE A 375 -0.58 12.16 6.92
N PHE A 376 0.02 12.30 8.09
CA PHE A 376 0.80 13.48 8.44
C PHE A 376 2.19 12.97 8.84
N ASP A 377 3.12 12.89 7.87
CA ASP A 377 4.55 12.52 7.94
C ASP A 377 5.12 12.15 9.33
N LYS A 378 5.19 13.11 10.26
CA LYS A 378 5.79 12.93 11.60
C LYS A 378 5.07 11.89 12.45
N ASN A 379 3.77 11.72 12.25
CA ASN A 379 2.88 10.94 13.11
C ASN A 379 3.00 9.43 12.89
N MET A 380 3.57 9.01 11.76
CA MET A 380 4.00 7.63 11.53
C MET A 380 4.95 7.16 12.64
N TYR A 381 5.84 8.04 13.13
CA TYR A 381 6.78 7.73 14.22
C TYR A 381 6.32 8.21 15.59
N LEU A 382 5.71 9.39 15.68
CA LEU A 382 5.32 9.97 16.97
C LEU A 382 4.11 9.26 17.60
N TYR A 383 3.18 8.76 16.78
CA TYR A 383 1.90 8.23 17.24
C TYR A 383 1.44 6.94 16.54
N GLY A 384 2.31 6.33 15.73
CA GLY A 384 2.06 5.04 15.07
C GLY A 384 0.92 5.08 14.04
N PHE A 385 0.76 6.17 13.30
CA PHE A 385 -0.23 6.26 12.21
C PHE A 385 0.49 6.57 10.88
N GLY A 386 0.77 5.53 10.10
CA GLY A 386 1.34 5.60 8.76
C GLY A 386 0.42 4.96 7.71
N PHE A 387 1.01 4.57 6.58
CA PHE A 387 0.25 3.95 5.48
C PHE A 387 -0.49 2.65 5.84
N PRO A 388 0.04 1.73 6.67
CA PRO A 388 -0.71 0.53 7.08
C PRO A 388 -1.99 0.88 7.86
N GLU A 389 -1.92 1.85 8.78
CA GLU A 389 -3.06 2.28 9.59
C GLU A 389 -4.08 3.08 8.76
N TYR A 390 -3.59 3.89 7.80
CA TYR A 390 -4.44 4.54 6.81
C TYR A 390 -5.19 3.51 5.95
N ARG A 391 -4.50 2.51 5.38
CA ARG A 391 -5.13 1.41 4.60
C ARG A 391 -6.18 0.66 5.42
N SER A 392 -5.92 0.44 6.70
CA SER A 392 -6.89 -0.17 7.61
C SER A 392 -8.15 0.69 7.75
N LEU A 393 -7.97 2.01 7.98
CA LEU A 393 -9.07 2.97 8.12
C LEU A 393 -9.95 3.06 6.87
N ILE A 394 -9.36 3.20 5.67
CA ILE A 394 -10.15 3.27 4.43
C ILE A 394 -10.70 1.91 3.99
N GLY A 395 -10.08 0.80 4.44
CA GLY A 395 -10.59 -0.56 4.24
C GLY A 395 -11.97 -0.81 4.88
N GLU A 396 -12.33 -0.05 5.91
CA GLU A 396 -13.65 -0.11 6.56
C GLU A 396 -14.81 0.28 5.62
N PHE A 397 -14.52 0.99 4.53
CA PHE A 397 -15.53 1.38 3.54
C PHE A 397 -15.90 0.27 2.56
N GLY A 398 -15.09 -0.80 2.45
CA GLY A 398 -15.35 -1.92 1.55
C GLY A 398 -15.32 -1.58 0.05
N ILE A 399 -14.66 -0.48 -0.32
CA ILE A 399 -14.51 -0.03 -1.72
C ILE A 399 -13.03 0.15 -2.10
N PRO A 400 -12.67 -0.03 -3.39
CA PRO A 400 -11.35 0.33 -3.90
C PRO A 400 -11.08 1.83 -3.82
N PHE A 401 -9.84 2.22 -3.49
CA PHE A 401 -9.35 3.59 -3.39
C PHE A 401 -8.15 3.82 -4.32
N PHE A 402 -8.21 4.92 -5.06
CA PHE A 402 -7.08 5.49 -5.79
C PHE A 402 -6.43 6.63 -4.99
N HIS A 403 -5.16 6.92 -5.27
CA HIS A 403 -4.37 7.89 -4.50
C HIS A 403 -3.51 8.75 -5.43
N ALA A 404 -3.32 10.02 -5.07
CA ALA A 404 -2.21 10.87 -5.50
C ALA A 404 -1.32 11.19 -4.27
N VAL A 405 -0.07 11.60 -4.49
CA VAL A 405 0.88 11.90 -3.41
C VAL A 405 0.75 13.33 -2.94
N GLY A 406 0.59 13.55 -1.62
CA GLY A 406 0.67 14.86 -0.98
C GLY A 406 2.00 15.15 -0.31
N ASN A 407 2.16 16.38 0.19
CA ASN A 407 3.42 16.83 0.79
C ASN A 407 3.67 16.31 2.21
N HIS A 408 2.73 15.55 2.79
CA HIS A 408 2.90 14.83 4.05
C HIS A 408 2.98 13.31 3.87
N ASP A 409 2.83 12.77 2.66
CA ASP A 409 2.79 11.33 2.39
C ASP A 409 4.18 10.72 2.13
N TYR A 410 5.09 10.84 3.10
CA TYR A 410 6.48 10.41 2.92
C TYR A 410 7.20 10.01 4.22
N ASP A 411 8.30 9.24 4.08
CA ASP A 411 9.18 8.85 5.17
C ASP A 411 10.05 10.04 5.63
N ARG A 412 9.89 10.42 6.90
CA ARG A 412 10.53 11.61 7.47
C ARG A 412 12.00 11.42 7.86
N TYR A 413 12.49 10.18 7.92
CA TYR A 413 13.88 9.80 8.19
C TYR A 413 14.72 9.60 6.92
N VAL A 414 14.08 9.52 5.74
CA VAL A 414 14.76 9.43 4.44
C VAL A 414 14.91 10.83 3.81
N SER A 415 16.00 11.06 3.06
CA SER A 415 16.21 12.27 2.25
C SER A 415 16.03 11.95 0.76
N GLY A 416 15.51 12.89 -0.02
CA GLY A 416 15.40 12.80 -1.48
C GLY A 416 14.10 12.21 -2.00
N ASP A 417 13.59 12.82 -3.08
CA ASP A 417 12.20 12.67 -3.55
C ASP A 417 11.76 11.24 -3.80
N HIS A 418 12.52 10.49 -4.60
CA HIS A 418 12.18 9.11 -4.93
C HIS A 418 12.28 8.18 -3.71
N ALA A 419 13.28 8.36 -2.86
CA ALA A 419 13.52 7.49 -1.71
C ALA A 419 12.49 7.71 -0.59
N THR A 420 12.14 8.98 -0.31
CA THR A 420 11.14 9.33 0.72
C THR A 420 9.76 8.71 0.49
N LYS A 421 9.44 8.40 -0.78
CA LYS A 421 8.15 7.82 -1.20
C LYS A 421 8.16 6.29 -1.33
N GLU A 422 9.20 5.58 -0.90
CA GLU A 422 9.25 4.10 -0.96
C GLU A 422 8.08 3.47 -0.20
N ALA A 423 7.83 3.91 1.04
CA ALA A 423 6.73 3.42 1.86
C ALA A 423 5.35 3.71 1.25
N TYR A 424 5.19 4.85 0.56
CA TYR A 424 3.99 5.15 -0.22
C TYR A 424 3.81 4.12 -1.34
N ARG A 425 4.84 3.92 -2.19
CA ARG A 425 4.77 2.99 -3.33
C ARG A 425 4.43 1.57 -2.90
N ARG A 426 5.04 1.11 -1.80
CA ARG A 426 4.81 -0.21 -1.22
C ARG A 426 3.37 -0.44 -0.74
N HIS A 427 2.68 0.62 -0.30
CA HIS A 427 1.37 0.50 0.35
C HIS A 427 0.19 1.00 -0.51
N LEU A 428 0.39 2.00 -1.36
CA LEU A 428 -0.69 2.71 -2.07
C LEU A 428 -0.53 2.73 -3.60
N GLY A 429 0.66 2.40 -4.13
CA GLY A 429 0.91 2.26 -5.56
C GLY A 429 1.78 3.37 -6.19
N PRO A 430 1.82 3.47 -7.53
CA PRO A 430 2.68 4.40 -8.24
C PRO A 430 2.37 5.86 -7.86
N THR A 431 3.39 6.72 -7.86
CA THR A 431 3.20 8.15 -7.57
C THR A 431 2.64 8.92 -8.76
N SER A 432 2.74 8.38 -9.98
CA SER A 432 2.06 8.89 -11.17
C SER A 432 1.65 7.72 -12.07
N TYR A 433 0.39 7.70 -12.51
CA TYR A 433 -0.22 6.62 -13.29
C TYR A 433 -1.52 7.09 -13.94
N SER A 434 -2.08 6.28 -14.85
CA SER A 434 -3.38 6.55 -15.47
C SER A 434 -4.31 5.34 -15.39
N VAL A 435 -5.62 5.57 -15.40
CA VAL A 435 -6.68 4.53 -15.40
C VAL A 435 -7.89 5.03 -16.19
N ASN A 436 -8.50 4.19 -17.03
CA ASN A 436 -9.77 4.52 -17.69
C ASN A 436 -10.93 3.98 -16.83
N LEU A 437 -11.59 4.87 -16.11
CA LEU A 437 -12.80 4.54 -15.37
C LEU A 437 -14.01 4.88 -16.25
N GLY A 438 -14.68 3.87 -16.78
CA GLY A 438 -15.73 4.06 -17.80
C GLY A 438 -15.22 4.80 -19.03
N GLU A 439 -15.88 5.89 -19.43
CA GLU A 439 -15.43 6.77 -20.53
C GLU A 439 -14.49 7.90 -20.10
N VAL A 440 -14.05 7.94 -18.83
CA VAL A 440 -13.17 9.00 -18.30
C VAL A 440 -11.74 8.47 -18.22
N HIS A 441 -10.80 9.18 -18.84
CA HIS A 441 -9.37 8.92 -18.67
C HIS A 441 -8.87 9.70 -17.45
N CYS A 442 -8.50 8.97 -16.40
CA CYS A 442 -8.05 9.53 -15.13
C CYS A 442 -6.51 9.44 -15.03
N ILE A 443 -5.84 10.50 -14.59
CA ILE A 443 -4.38 10.59 -14.46
C ILE A 443 -4.02 11.08 -13.07
N ALA A 444 -3.28 10.28 -12.29
CA ALA A 444 -2.61 10.72 -11.07
C ALA A 444 -1.25 11.35 -11.40
N LEU A 445 -0.98 12.53 -10.85
CA LEU A 445 0.28 13.26 -10.98
C LEU A 445 0.80 13.68 -9.60
N ASP A 446 1.99 13.21 -9.26
CA ASP A 446 2.76 13.65 -8.09
C ASP A 446 3.44 14.98 -8.43
N ASN A 447 2.83 16.09 -8.01
CA ASN A 447 3.36 17.43 -8.24
C ASN A 447 4.15 18.00 -7.05
N VAL A 448 4.68 17.13 -6.19
CA VAL A 448 5.36 17.51 -4.95
C VAL A 448 6.75 16.86 -4.87
N ARG A 449 7.81 17.59 -5.25
CA ARG A 449 9.18 17.11 -5.02
C ARG A 449 9.56 17.27 -3.55
N ILE A 450 9.88 16.18 -2.85
CA ILE A 450 10.23 16.17 -1.43
C ILE A 450 11.74 16.00 -1.25
N ASP A 451 12.45 17.03 -0.81
CA ASP A 451 13.91 16.93 -0.59
C ASP A 451 14.24 16.43 0.83
N ASN A 452 13.47 16.87 1.84
CA ASN A 452 13.62 16.52 3.26
C ASN A 452 15.08 16.55 3.78
N ASN A 453 15.74 17.69 3.61
CA ASN A 453 17.19 17.82 3.79
C ASN A 453 17.63 17.45 5.22
N GLY A 454 18.73 16.71 5.33
CA GLY A 454 19.36 16.34 6.59
C GLY A 454 18.68 15.18 7.33
N ALA A 455 17.65 14.56 6.75
CA ALA A 455 17.01 13.39 7.33
C ALA A 455 17.95 12.17 7.30
N THR A 456 17.99 11.45 8.42
CA THR A 456 18.65 10.14 8.55
C THR A 456 17.83 9.26 9.50
N GLN A 457 18.13 7.96 9.60
CA GLN A 457 17.39 7.04 10.47
C GLN A 457 17.34 7.54 11.92
N GLY A 458 16.14 7.86 12.41
CA GLY A 458 15.92 8.42 13.75
C GLY A 458 16.04 9.96 13.86
N VAL A 459 16.34 10.67 12.77
CA VAL A 459 16.46 12.13 12.70
C VAL A 459 15.57 12.68 11.59
N PHE A 460 14.52 13.42 11.96
CA PHE A 460 13.71 14.15 10.98
C PHE A 460 14.55 15.21 10.27
N GLY A 461 14.44 15.30 8.93
CA GLY A 461 15.01 16.40 8.16
C GLY A 461 14.27 17.72 8.36
N ASP A 462 14.47 18.69 7.47
CA ASP A 462 13.67 19.93 7.46
C ASP A 462 12.21 19.70 7.02
N GLY A 463 12.00 18.79 6.05
CA GLY A 463 10.72 18.57 5.36
C GLY A 463 10.47 19.59 4.26
N PHE A 464 11.53 20.12 3.67
CA PHE A 464 11.44 20.95 2.49
C PHE A 464 10.88 20.15 1.31
N TYR A 465 9.90 20.74 0.65
CA TYR A 465 9.35 20.28 -0.62
C TYR A 465 9.21 21.46 -1.59
N ALA A 466 9.09 21.16 -2.88
CA ALA A 466 8.76 22.12 -3.92
C ALA A 466 7.61 21.59 -4.79
N VAL A 467 6.86 22.50 -5.40
CA VAL A 467 5.71 22.15 -6.23
C VAL A 467 6.13 22.15 -7.69
N GLU A 468 6.25 20.98 -8.30
CA GLU A 468 6.72 20.84 -9.69
C GLU A 468 6.33 19.50 -10.32
N LEU A 469 6.33 19.46 -11.66
CA LEU A 469 6.46 18.21 -12.42
C LEU A 469 7.85 18.14 -13.03
N SER A 470 8.52 16.99 -12.86
CA SER A 470 9.80 16.71 -13.48
C SER A 470 9.68 16.47 -14.99
N ASP A 471 10.78 16.62 -15.72
CA ASP A 471 10.82 16.32 -17.16
C ASP A 471 10.46 14.85 -17.46
N ARG A 472 10.82 13.91 -16.55
CA ARG A 472 10.42 12.48 -16.64
C ARG A 472 8.90 12.32 -16.61
N GLN A 473 8.23 12.98 -15.67
CA GLN A 473 6.76 12.93 -15.56
C GLN A 473 6.07 13.62 -16.72
N LEU A 474 6.61 14.75 -17.21
CA LEU A 474 6.08 15.45 -18.40
C LEU A 474 6.26 14.62 -19.68
N GLN A 475 7.35 13.84 -19.79
CA GLN A 475 7.57 12.90 -20.89
C GLN A 475 6.61 11.71 -20.80
N TRP A 476 6.45 11.11 -19.62
CA TRP A 476 5.48 10.03 -19.39
C TRP A 476 4.05 10.49 -19.71
N LEU A 477 3.63 11.64 -19.19
CA LEU A 477 2.31 12.24 -19.45
C LEU A 477 2.07 12.46 -20.95
N GLU A 478 3.09 12.88 -21.70
CA GLU A 478 2.97 13.06 -23.15
C GLU A 478 2.85 11.72 -23.90
N ALA A 479 3.43 10.63 -23.37
CA ALA A 479 3.28 9.29 -23.92
C ALA A 479 1.91 8.69 -23.58
N ASP A 480 1.43 8.90 -22.34
CA ASP A 480 0.13 8.47 -21.85
C ASP A 480 -1.03 9.15 -22.60
N LEU A 481 -1.01 10.49 -22.73
CA LEU A 481 -2.01 11.25 -23.48
C LEU A 481 -2.06 10.92 -24.99
N LYS A 482 -1.01 10.31 -25.56
CA LYS A 482 -1.03 9.80 -26.95
C LYS A 482 -1.87 8.53 -27.10
N THR A 483 -2.16 7.81 -26.01
CA THR A 483 -3.08 6.66 -26.01
C THR A 483 -4.55 7.11 -26.08
N VAL A 484 -4.86 8.35 -25.68
CA VAL A 484 -6.21 8.92 -25.69
C VAL A 484 -6.55 9.47 -27.08
N ALA A 485 -7.02 8.59 -27.96
CA ALA A 485 -7.37 8.94 -29.34
C ALA A 485 -8.54 9.94 -29.46
N ASP A 486 -9.54 9.87 -28.55
CA ASP A 486 -10.68 10.78 -28.53
C ASP A 486 -10.50 11.88 -27.47
N LYS A 487 -9.94 13.02 -27.89
CA LYS A 487 -9.77 14.21 -27.03
C LYS A 487 -11.07 14.91 -26.62
N SER A 488 -12.23 14.42 -27.07
CA SER A 488 -13.56 14.84 -26.58
C SER A 488 -14.14 13.92 -25.49
N ALA A 489 -13.44 12.84 -25.13
CA ALA A 489 -13.71 12.11 -23.90
C ALA A 489 -13.24 12.93 -22.69
N PRO A 490 -13.93 12.89 -21.52
CA PRO A 490 -13.50 13.64 -20.35
C PRO A 490 -12.17 13.14 -19.81
N LEU A 491 -11.31 14.09 -19.45
CA LEU A 491 -10.06 13.86 -18.74
C LEU A 491 -10.24 14.24 -17.27
N MET A 492 -9.80 13.41 -16.34
CA MET A 492 -9.75 13.77 -14.92
C MET A 492 -8.30 13.69 -14.40
N ILE A 493 -7.77 14.80 -13.88
CA ILE A 493 -6.40 14.85 -13.35
C ILE A 493 -6.46 14.91 -11.84
N TRP A 494 -5.73 14.04 -11.15
CA TRP A 494 -5.61 14.00 -9.69
C TRP A 494 -4.20 14.43 -9.32
N LEU A 495 -4.07 15.54 -8.60
CA LEU A 495 -2.79 16.05 -8.10
C LEU A 495 -3.01 16.67 -6.73
N HIS A 496 -1.95 16.91 -5.96
CA HIS A 496 -2.15 17.42 -4.60
C HIS A 496 -2.22 18.94 -4.55
N VAL A 497 -1.19 19.63 -5.04
CA VAL A 497 -1.13 21.10 -4.95
C VAL A 497 -1.85 21.75 -6.13
N PRO A 498 -2.78 22.71 -5.92
CA PRO A 498 -3.61 23.26 -6.99
C PRO A 498 -2.83 23.80 -8.20
N LEU A 499 -3.32 23.49 -9.39
CA LEU A 499 -2.90 24.05 -10.67
C LEU A 499 -3.33 25.53 -10.80
N THR A 500 -4.46 25.91 -10.20
CA THR A 500 -4.99 27.27 -10.14
C THR A 500 -4.77 27.92 -8.78
N ALA A 501 -4.52 29.23 -8.77
CA ALA A 501 -4.50 30.04 -7.55
C ALA A 501 -5.75 30.93 -7.48
N CYS A 502 -6.67 30.57 -6.60
CA CYS A 502 -7.91 31.32 -6.35
C CYS A 502 -7.76 32.39 -5.25
N ARG A 503 -6.62 33.11 -5.26
CA ARG A 503 -6.30 34.17 -4.27
C ARG A 503 -6.97 35.52 -4.56
N GLN A 504 -7.75 35.58 -5.64
CA GLN A 504 -8.50 36.73 -6.13
C GLN A 504 -9.73 36.21 -6.91
N LEU A 505 -10.70 37.07 -7.25
CA LEU A 505 -11.96 36.65 -7.88
C LEU A 505 -11.81 35.96 -9.24
N THR A 506 -10.78 36.31 -10.02
CA THR A 506 -10.42 35.64 -11.27
C THR A 506 -9.22 34.73 -10.98
N PRO A 507 -9.37 33.39 -11.06
CA PRO A 507 -8.27 32.46 -10.86
C PRO A 507 -7.05 32.79 -11.74
N THR A 508 -5.85 32.51 -11.25
CA THR A 508 -4.64 32.48 -12.08
C THR A 508 -4.11 31.06 -12.18
N LEU A 509 -3.17 30.79 -13.09
CA LEU A 509 -2.28 29.63 -12.92
C LEU A 509 -1.50 29.80 -11.60
N ASN A 510 -1.21 28.71 -10.88
CA ASN A 510 -0.50 28.76 -9.61
C ASN A 510 0.98 29.16 -9.83
N PRO A 511 1.43 30.35 -9.36
CA PRO A 511 2.80 30.82 -9.61
C PRO A 511 3.86 30.06 -8.80
N GLY A 512 3.46 29.28 -7.79
CA GLY A 512 4.35 28.41 -7.02
C GLY A 512 4.59 27.05 -7.68
N PHE A 513 3.76 26.65 -8.64
CA PHE A 513 3.84 25.35 -9.30
C PHE A 513 4.72 25.46 -10.56
N ARG A 514 5.99 25.04 -10.44
CA ARG A 514 6.92 24.96 -11.56
C ARG A 514 6.41 23.95 -12.60
N ASN A 515 6.53 24.31 -13.88
CA ASN A 515 6.02 23.52 -15.00
C ASN A 515 4.48 23.38 -15.09
N ALA A 516 3.71 24.15 -14.30
CA ALA A 516 2.24 24.24 -14.44
C ALA A 516 1.79 24.59 -15.87
N GLN A 517 2.50 25.50 -16.56
CA GLN A 517 2.19 25.83 -17.95
C GLN A 517 2.50 24.65 -18.89
N ALA A 518 3.60 23.93 -18.67
CA ALA A 518 3.98 22.77 -19.48
C ALA A 518 3.04 21.55 -19.31
N LEU A 519 2.28 21.50 -18.20
CA LEU A 519 1.12 20.64 -18.04
C LEU A 519 -0.05 21.14 -18.89
N VAL A 520 -0.46 22.41 -18.75
CA VAL A 520 -1.56 23.01 -19.54
C VAL A 520 -1.33 22.87 -21.05
N ASP A 521 -0.10 23.07 -21.53
CA ASP A 521 0.27 22.95 -22.95
C ASP A 521 0.11 21.51 -23.47
N ARG A 522 0.36 20.48 -22.63
CA ARG A 522 0.15 19.06 -23.01
C ARG A 522 -1.32 18.68 -23.11
N LEU A 523 -2.20 19.46 -22.49
CA LEU A 523 -3.65 19.31 -22.55
C LEU A 523 -4.27 20.00 -23.77
N GLU A 524 -3.46 20.51 -24.71
CA GLU A 524 -3.95 21.12 -25.95
C GLU A 524 -4.83 20.13 -26.75
N GLY A 525 -6.00 20.62 -27.15
CA GLY A 525 -7.00 19.88 -27.91
C GLY A 525 -7.97 19.02 -27.08
N PHE A 526 -7.75 18.84 -25.77
CA PHE A 526 -8.75 18.24 -24.89
C PHE A 526 -9.86 19.26 -24.58
N THR A 527 -11.12 18.84 -24.68
CA THR A 527 -12.27 19.76 -24.59
C THR A 527 -13.02 19.75 -23.26
N ASP A 528 -12.75 18.75 -22.40
CA ASP A 528 -13.35 18.60 -21.08
C ASP A 528 -12.31 18.00 -20.12
N VAL A 529 -11.72 18.85 -19.27
CA VAL A 529 -10.69 18.46 -18.30
C VAL A 529 -11.08 18.95 -16.92
N LEU A 530 -11.15 18.01 -15.98
CA LEU A 530 -11.41 18.27 -14.57
C LEU A 530 -10.21 17.87 -13.70
N VAL A 531 -9.51 18.86 -13.15
CA VAL A 531 -8.46 18.68 -12.15
C VAL A 531 -9.08 18.61 -10.76
N LEU A 532 -8.65 17.65 -9.94
CA LEU A 532 -9.01 17.51 -8.52
C LEU A 532 -7.74 17.73 -7.68
N SER A 533 -7.80 18.65 -6.71
CA SER A 533 -6.67 19.06 -5.87
C SER A 533 -7.05 19.21 -4.38
N GLY A 534 -6.05 19.40 -3.52
CA GLY A 534 -6.20 19.59 -2.06
C GLY A 534 -5.23 20.64 -1.50
N HIS A 535 -4.44 20.28 -0.48
CA HIS A 535 -3.26 21.00 0.03
C HIS A 535 -3.54 22.32 0.78
N TRP A 536 -4.46 23.17 0.31
CA TRP A 536 -4.69 24.51 0.89
C TRP A 536 -5.74 24.58 2.01
N HIS A 537 -6.39 23.47 2.35
CA HIS A 537 -7.34 23.36 3.47
C HIS A 537 -8.44 24.43 3.37
N ASN A 538 -9.00 24.55 2.17
CA ASN A 538 -10.11 25.39 1.74
C ASN A 538 -10.80 24.75 0.53
N ASN A 539 -11.98 25.24 0.13
CA ASN A 539 -12.66 24.76 -1.08
C ASN A 539 -12.78 25.88 -2.11
N HIS A 540 -12.42 25.61 -3.37
CA HIS A 540 -12.64 26.55 -4.47
C HIS A 540 -12.69 25.85 -5.82
N THR A 541 -13.37 26.47 -6.79
CA THR A 541 -13.28 26.10 -8.20
C THR A 541 -12.42 27.11 -8.95
N GLY A 542 -11.46 26.61 -9.72
CA GLY A 542 -10.67 27.39 -10.67
C GLY A 542 -11.02 27.04 -12.12
N THR A 543 -10.76 27.96 -13.04
CA THR A 543 -10.71 27.68 -14.48
C THR A 543 -9.42 28.28 -15.01
N ILE A 544 -8.72 27.57 -15.89
CA ILE A 544 -7.42 28.03 -16.39
C ILE A 544 -7.60 29.32 -17.22
N PRO A 545 -6.85 30.40 -16.92
CA PRO A 545 -6.92 31.63 -17.69
C PRO A 545 -6.66 31.40 -19.18
N GLY A 546 -7.62 31.77 -20.02
CA GLY A 546 -7.54 31.56 -21.47
C GLY A 546 -7.88 30.15 -21.95
N ASN A 547 -8.13 29.17 -21.07
CA ASN A 547 -8.58 27.84 -21.44
C ASN A 547 -9.75 27.35 -20.56
N ALA A 548 -10.97 27.62 -21.02
CA ALA A 548 -12.19 27.23 -20.32
C ALA A 548 -12.49 25.72 -20.33
N ALA A 549 -11.75 24.92 -21.12
CA ALA A 549 -11.87 23.46 -21.11
C ALA A 549 -11.22 22.81 -19.88
N ILE A 550 -10.34 23.53 -19.16
CA ILE A 550 -9.67 23.04 -17.95
C ILE A 550 -10.25 23.73 -16.72
N ARG A 551 -10.99 22.95 -15.93
CA ARG A 551 -11.52 23.33 -14.62
C ARG A 551 -10.75 22.60 -13.54
N GLU A 552 -10.61 23.23 -12.37
CA GLU A 552 -10.07 22.60 -11.18
C GLU A 552 -11.05 22.72 -10.02
N HIS A 553 -11.29 21.63 -9.30
CA HIS A 553 -11.93 21.64 -7.99
C HIS A 553 -10.89 21.38 -6.91
N ASN A 554 -10.57 22.41 -6.14
CA ASN A 554 -9.86 22.22 -4.89
C ASN A 554 -10.83 21.72 -3.82
N LEU A 555 -10.65 20.47 -3.40
CA LEU A 555 -11.51 19.81 -2.43
C LEU A 555 -11.28 20.42 -1.04
N GLY A 556 -12.37 20.67 -0.30
CA GLY A 556 -12.26 21.02 1.12
C GLY A 556 -11.65 19.86 1.90
N SER A 557 -10.74 20.16 2.82
CA SER A 557 -9.99 19.16 3.59
C SER A 557 -10.89 18.30 4.48
N VAL A 558 -10.62 16.99 4.52
CA VAL A 558 -11.32 16.05 5.42
C VAL A 558 -11.01 16.35 6.88
N CYS A 559 -9.79 16.80 7.19
CA CYS A 559 -9.44 17.29 8.52
C CYS A 559 -10.03 18.67 8.87
N GLY A 560 -10.68 19.35 7.92
CA GLY A 560 -11.05 20.76 8.04
C GLY A 560 -9.81 21.60 8.37
N SER A 561 -9.90 22.39 9.44
CA SER A 561 -8.77 23.12 10.01
C SER A 561 -7.90 22.20 10.88
N LEU A 562 -7.19 21.23 10.31
CA LEU A 562 -6.24 20.35 11.02
C LEU A 562 -6.82 19.67 12.27
N TRP A 563 -8.06 19.19 12.19
CA TRP A 563 -8.83 18.58 13.28
C TRP A 563 -9.04 19.46 14.53
N TYR A 564 -8.73 20.76 14.47
CA TYR A 564 -9.05 21.69 15.55
C TYR A 564 -10.57 21.77 15.76
N ASN A 565 -10.99 21.77 17.03
CA ASN A 565 -12.41 21.83 17.37
C ASN A 565 -12.98 23.26 17.19
N VAL A 566 -13.53 23.52 16.00
CA VAL A 566 -14.24 24.76 15.65
C VAL A 566 -15.76 24.69 15.82
N LYS A 567 -16.28 23.59 16.39
CA LYS A 567 -17.72 23.40 16.62
C LYS A 567 -18.29 24.48 17.55
N GLY A 568 -19.56 24.81 17.38
CA GLY A 568 -20.24 25.88 18.11
C GLY A 568 -19.97 27.30 17.57
N PHE A 569 -18.79 27.56 16.97
CA PHE A 569 -18.51 28.84 16.30
C PHE A 569 -19.28 29.01 14.99
N ASN A 570 -19.75 27.91 14.40
CA ASN A 570 -20.54 27.87 13.18
C ASN A 570 -22.00 28.30 13.42
N GLY A 571 -22.24 29.47 14.01
CA GLY A 571 -23.57 30.00 14.31
C GLY A 571 -24.35 29.15 15.32
N GLY A 572 -23.65 28.50 16.26
CA GLY A 572 -24.22 27.54 17.20
C GLY A 572 -24.41 26.13 16.65
N MET A 573 -23.88 25.81 15.45
CA MET A 573 -23.94 24.46 14.87
C MET A 573 -22.68 23.65 15.17
N GLU A 574 -22.88 22.35 15.36
CA GLU A 574 -21.88 21.40 15.88
C GLU A 574 -21.13 20.64 14.76
N TYR A 575 -20.65 21.34 13.74
CA TYR A 575 -19.81 20.78 12.67
C TYR A 575 -18.42 21.45 12.62
N GLY A 576 -17.39 20.69 12.23
CA GLY A 576 -16.04 21.24 12.01
C GLY A 576 -15.86 21.82 10.60
N SER A 577 -14.96 22.80 10.42
CA SER A 577 -14.74 23.49 9.15
C SER A 577 -13.27 23.72 8.84
N ALA A 578 -12.98 23.90 7.55
CA ALA A 578 -11.74 24.38 6.97
C ALA A 578 -11.52 25.88 7.23
N THR A 579 -10.35 26.39 6.81
CA THR A 579 -9.88 27.75 7.14
C THR A 579 -10.63 28.88 6.43
N ASP A 580 -11.45 28.53 5.43
CA ASP A 580 -12.34 29.39 4.64
C ASP A 580 -13.82 29.30 5.07
N GLY A 581 -14.11 28.58 6.16
CA GLY A 581 -15.46 28.32 6.66
C GLY A 581 -16.19 27.14 5.99
N THR A 582 -15.63 26.52 4.96
CA THR A 582 -16.22 25.34 4.33
C THR A 582 -16.28 24.19 5.36
N PRO A 583 -17.42 23.52 5.58
CA PRO A 583 -17.50 22.36 6.46
C PRO A 583 -16.54 21.25 6.02
N LEU A 584 -16.02 20.45 6.95
CA LEU A 584 -15.22 19.26 6.62
C LEU A 584 -16.06 18.27 5.78
N GLY A 585 -15.46 17.57 4.82
CA GLY A 585 -16.24 16.78 3.87
C GLY A 585 -15.44 16.30 2.67
N TYR A 586 -16.15 15.86 1.62
CA TYR A 586 -15.56 15.26 0.41
C TYR A 586 -16.42 15.52 -0.83
N GLY A 587 -15.79 15.45 -2.00
CA GLY A 587 -16.47 15.55 -3.29
C GLY A 587 -17.14 14.23 -3.68
N ILE A 588 -18.32 14.31 -4.27
CA ILE A 588 -19.03 13.19 -4.88
C ILE A 588 -19.11 13.48 -6.38
N TYR A 589 -18.51 12.62 -7.20
CA TYR A 589 -18.57 12.70 -8.65
C TYR A 589 -19.35 11.49 -9.17
N GLU A 590 -20.47 11.72 -9.83
CA GLU A 590 -21.30 10.68 -10.45
C GLU A 590 -21.05 10.66 -11.95
N ILE A 591 -20.58 9.52 -12.45
CA ILE A 591 -20.22 9.34 -13.87
C ILE A 591 -21.26 8.41 -14.54
N SER A 592 -21.80 8.87 -15.67
CA SER A 592 -22.66 8.10 -16.57
C SER A 592 -22.20 8.36 -18.01
N GLY A 593 -21.44 7.40 -18.56
CA GLY A 593 -20.68 7.60 -19.80
C GLY A 593 -19.74 8.79 -19.67
N ARG A 594 -19.85 9.76 -20.58
CA ARG A 594 -19.05 11.00 -20.58
C ARG A 594 -19.58 12.10 -19.65
N LYS A 595 -20.68 11.89 -18.94
CA LYS A 595 -21.28 12.93 -18.10
C LYS A 595 -20.76 12.81 -16.68
N ILE A 596 -20.02 13.82 -16.23
CA ILE A 596 -19.60 13.98 -14.84
C ILE A 596 -20.57 14.96 -14.17
N ARG A 597 -21.31 14.50 -13.17
CA ARG A 597 -22.03 15.37 -12.22
C ARG A 597 -21.23 15.44 -10.92
N TRP A 598 -21.16 16.59 -10.28
CA TRP A 598 -20.48 16.73 -8.99
C TRP A 598 -21.37 17.36 -7.92
N SER A 599 -21.05 17.06 -6.67
CA SER A 599 -21.55 17.74 -5.47
C SER A 599 -20.53 17.60 -4.35
N TYR A 600 -20.77 18.26 -3.22
CA TYR A 600 -19.93 18.14 -2.03
C TYR A 600 -20.77 17.66 -0.85
N LYS A 601 -20.33 16.58 -0.21
CA LYS A 601 -20.90 16.13 1.05
C LYS A 601 -20.11 16.74 2.20
N ALA A 602 -20.64 17.82 2.75
CA ALA A 602 -20.26 18.27 4.07
C ALA A 602 -20.62 17.18 5.09
N SER A 603 -19.63 16.69 5.84
CA SER A 603 -19.82 15.74 6.93
C SER A 603 -20.63 16.39 8.06
N GLU A 604 -21.40 15.58 8.79
CA GLU A 604 -22.25 16.02 9.92
C GLU A 604 -23.41 16.96 9.51
N LEU A 605 -23.55 17.25 8.21
CA LEU A 605 -24.58 18.13 7.64
C LEU A 605 -25.45 17.41 6.60
N PRO A 606 -26.70 17.89 6.35
CA PRO A 606 -27.56 17.41 5.28
C PRO A 606 -26.91 17.51 3.88
N ALA A 607 -27.21 16.55 3.00
CA ALA A 607 -26.59 16.41 1.67
C ALA A 607 -27.06 17.46 0.61
N ASP A 608 -27.95 18.38 1.00
CA ASP A 608 -28.41 19.52 0.21
C ASP A 608 -27.84 20.86 0.68
N ARG A 609 -27.02 20.88 1.74
CA ARG A 609 -26.46 22.12 2.29
C ARG A 609 -25.17 22.55 1.57
N THR A 610 -25.31 23.57 0.74
CA THR A 610 -24.24 24.16 -0.09
C THR A 610 -23.73 25.52 0.39
N PHE A 611 -24.27 26.07 1.48
CA PHE A 611 -23.86 27.38 2.00
C PHE A 611 -24.13 27.56 3.50
N THR A 612 -23.57 28.65 4.05
CA THR A 612 -24.06 29.31 5.27
C THR A 612 -24.24 30.81 5.00
N ALA A 613 -25.37 31.34 5.43
CA ALA A 613 -25.66 32.77 5.41
C ALA A 613 -25.43 33.43 6.78
N TYR A 614 -24.97 34.68 6.74
CA TYR A 614 -24.58 35.50 7.87
C TYR A 614 -25.36 36.80 7.88
N ASP A 615 -26.06 37.06 8.97
CA ASP A 615 -26.54 38.40 9.30
C ASP A 615 -25.36 39.18 9.90
N MET A 616 -24.70 40.00 9.08
CA MET A 616 -23.48 40.68 9.52
C MET A 616 -23.76 41.65 10.67
N ASN A 617 -25.00 42.09 10.90
CA ASN A 617 -25.34 42.91 12.07
C ASN A 617 -25.05 42.19 13.42
N LYS A 618 -25.00 40.86 13.43
CA LYS A 618 -24.72 40.03 14.62
C LYS A 618 -23.24 39.63 14.76
N GLN A 619 -22.40 39.92 13.76
CA GLN A 619 -21.03 39.41 13.69
C GLN A 619 -20.01 40.33 14.43
N PRO A 620 -19.23 39.82 15.40
CA PRO A 620 -18.40 40.65 16.27
C PRO A 620 -17.21 41.30 15.56
N TYR A 621 -16.62 40.61 14.57
CA TYR A 621 -15.45 41.05 13.79
C TYR A 621 -15.82 41.56 12.38
N LYS A 622 -17.04 42.06 12.19
CA LYS A 622 -17.51 42.63 10.93
C LYS A 622 -16.80 43.94 10.54
N ASP A 623 -16.85 44.28 9.25
CA ASP A 623 -16.71 45.67 8.84
C ASP A 623 -17.92 46.47 9.36
N LYS A 624 -17.66 47.53 10.13
CA LYS A 624 -18.68 48.39 10.74
C LYS A 624 -19.10 49.55 9.84
N SER A 625 -18.44 49.74 8.70
CA SER A 625 -18.81 50.76 7.69
C SER A 625 -20.05 50.37 6.88
N VAL A 626 -20.35 49.07 6.77
CA VAL A 626 -21.54 48.56 6.09
C VAL A 626 -22.60 48.15 7.12
N ALA A 627 -23.74 48.83 7.08
CA ALA A 627 -24.93 48.45 7.83
C ALA A 627 -25.76 47.43 7.04
N ASN A 628 -26.47 46.54 7.72
CA ASN A 628 -27.47 45.65 7.13
C ASN A 628 -26.97 44.71 6.01
N GLU A 629 -25.66 44.44 5.97
CA GLU A 629 -25.06 43.46 5.07
C GLU A 629 -25.52 42.03 5.44
N ILE A 630 -25.96 41.30 4.43
CA ILE A 630 -26.07 39.84 4.43
C ILE A 630 -24.85 39.33 3.67
N LEU A 631 -24.12 38.36 4.25
CA LEU A 631 -23.00 37.68 3.60
C LEU A 631 -23.32 36.18 3.49
N VAL A 632 -23.05 35.57 2.35
CA VAL A 632 -23.30 34.15 2.09
C VAL A 632 -22.01 33.51 1.61
N ASN A 633 -21.55 32.49 2.32
CA ASN A 633 -20.40 31.66 1.97
C ASN A 633 -20.93 30.42 1.23
N VAL A 634 -20.60 30.25 -0.05
CA VAL A 634 -21.19 29.24 -0.96
C VAL A 634 -20.12 28.25 -1.41
N TRP A 635 -20.09 27.08 -0.78
CA TRP A 635 -19.05 26.06 -0.98
C TRP A 635 -19.57 24.84 -1.74
N GLY A 636 -18.66 23.91 -1.98
CA GLY A 636 -18.96 22.60 -2.55
C GLY A 636 -18.84 22.53 -4.06
N GLY A 637 -17.86 23.26 -4.62
CA GLY A 637 -17.66 23.36 -6.07
C GLY A 637 -18.52 24.44 -6.73
N TRP A 638 -18.73 25.57 -6.05
CA TRP A 638 -19.29 26.78 -6.66
C TRP A 638 -18.49 27.17 -7.92
N ASP A 639 -19.18 27.46 -9.02
CA ASP A 639 -18.59 27.98 -10.26
C ASP A 639 -19.49 29.04 -10.91
N ASP A 640 -19.02 29.69 -11.98
CA ASP A 640 -19.77 30.76 -12.67
C ASP A 640 -21.09 30.30 -13.34
N GLY A 641 -21.40 29.00 -13.33
CA GLY A 641 -22.70 28.43 -13.71
C GLY A 641 -23.72 28.35 -12.57
N TRP A 642 -23.34 28.65 -11.33
CA TRP A 642 -24.25 28.72 -10.18
C TRP A 642 -24.95 30.08 -10.10
N ASN A 643 -26.17 30.10 -9.57
CA ASN A 643 -26.91 31.33 -9.28
C ASN A 643 -27.07 31.55 -7.76
N VAL A 644 -26.82 32.76 -7.28
CA VAL A 644 -26.95 33.15 -5.85
C VAL A 644 -27.86 34.36 -5.76
N GLU A 645 -29.06 34.16 -5.23
CA GLU A 645 -30.06 35.20 -4.98
C GLU A 645 -30.19 35.46 -3.48
N ILE A 646 -30.28 36.74 -3.11
CA ILE A 646 -30.64 37.19 -1.76
C ILE A 646 -31.86 38.09 -1.93
N LEU A 647 -32.97 37.76 -1.26
CA LEU A 647 -34.24 38.45 -1.41
C LEU A 647 -34.64 39.11 -0.08
N GLU A 648 -35.05 40.37 -0.13
CA GLU A 648 -35.66 41.13 0.97
C GLU A 648 -37.17 41.21 0.70
N ASP A 649 -38.02 40.77 1.63
CA ASP A 649 -39.49 40.72 1.44
C ASP A 649 -39.96 39.97 0.17
N ASN A 650 -39.15 39.02 -0.32
CA ASN A 650 -39.29 38.28 -1.60
C ASN A 650 -38.94 39.08 -2.88
N GLU A 651 -38.43 40.30 -2.76
CA GLU A 651 -37.86 41.07 -3.88
C GLU A 651 -36.33 40.89 -3.94
N PRO A 652 -35.73 40.69 -5.13
CA PRO A 652 -34.30 40.39 -5.27
C PRO A 652 -33.41 41.62 -5.01
N LEU A 653 -32.38 41.44 -4.18
CA LEU A 653 -31.34 42.44 -3.93
C LEU A 653 -30.17 42.33 -4.92
N PRO A 654 -29.42 43.42 -5.17
CA PRO A 654 -28.14 43.36 -5.89
C PRO A 654 -27.10 42.54 -5.11
N VAL A 655 -26.75 41.37 -5.63
CA VAL A 655 -25.72 40.48 -5.03
C VAL A 655 -24.34 40.77 -5.64
N THR A 656 -23.32 40.87 -4.81
CA THR A 656 -21.92 41.10 -5.20
C THR A 656 -21.00 39.97 -4.71
N ARG A 657 -20.27 39.31 -5.61
CA ARG A 657 -19.18 38.37 -5.28
C ARG A 657 -17.93 39.15 -4.86
N GLN A 658 -17.29 38.77 -3.76
CA GLN A 658 -16.14 39.48 -3.20
C GLN A 658 -15.17 38.55 -2.46
N MET A 659 -13.88 38.91 -2.40
CA MET A 659 -12.91 38.19 -1.57
C MET A 659 -13.12 38.56 -0.09
N ARG A 660 -13.64 37.63 0.72
CA ARG A 660 -13.86 37.85 2.17
C ARG A 660 -13.37 36.65 2.98
N LYS A 661 -13.21 36.85 4.30
CA LYS A 661 -12.97 35.77 5.27
C LYS A 661 -14.29 35.28 5.83
N ASP A 662 -14.36 34.04 6.25
CA ASP A 662 -15.53 33.53 6.97
C ASP A 662 -15.69 34.20 8.34
N PRO A 663 -16.84 34.83 8.66
CA PRO A 663 -17.03 35.53 9.93
C PRO A 663 -17.01 34.63 11.17
N ASN A 664 -17.50 33.41 11.04
CA ASN A 664 -17.58 32.44 12.14
C ASN A 664 -16.20 31.86 12.45
N TYR A 665 -15.48 31.41 11.43
CA TYR A 665 -14.11 30.94 11.59
C TYR A 665 -13.15 32.07 12.03
N LEU A 666 -13.33 33.30 11.53
CA LEU A 666 -12.61 34.47 12.03
C LEU A 666 -12.88 34.71 13.53
N THR A 667 -14.14 34.57 13.97
CA THR A 667 -14.50 34.68 15.38
C THR A 667 -13.76 33.63 16.22
N TYR A 668 -13.78 32.34 15.81
CA TYR A 668 -12.99 31.28 16.45
C TYR A 668 -11.49 31.63 16.54
N VAL A 669 -10.91 32.15 15.45
CA VAL A 669 -9.48 32.51 15.42
C VAL A 669 -9.15 33.63 16.41
N GLU A 670 -9.97 34.67 16.50
CA GLU A 670 -9.73 35.81 17.40
C GLU A 670 -10.05 35.48 18.87
N THR A 671 -11.07 34.65 19.16
CA THR A 671 -11.51 34.38 20.55
C THR A 671 -10.94 33.10 21.16
N VAL A 672 -10.47 32.14 20.36
CA VAL A 672 -9.98 30.84 20.86
C VAL A 672 -8.57 30.51 20.39
N TYR A 673 -8.29 30.56 19.07
CA TYR A 673 -6.97 30.15 18.56
C TYR A 673 -5.86 31.10 19.00
N LYS A 674 -5.95 32.40 18.72
CA LYS A 674 -4.91 33.35 19.16
C LYS A 674 -4.72 33.39 20.69
N PRO A 675 -5.78 33.34 21.53
CA PRO A 675 -5.61 33.29 22.98
C PRO A 675 -5.05 31.97 23.53
N SER A 676 -5.07 30.85 22.79
CA SER A 676 -4.54 29.57 23.28
C SER A 676 -3.02 29.54 23.39
N GLY A 677 -2.33 30.37 22.59
CA GLY A 677 -0.87 30.37 22.50
C GLY A 677 -0.28 29.23 21.66
N ASP A 678 -1.09 28.50 20.91
CA ASP A 678 -0.63 27.49 19.94
C ASP A 678 0.13 28.18 18.78
N ASP A 679 1.42 27.85 18.60
CA ASP A 679 2.32 28.45 17.61
C ASP A 679 2.48 27.57 16.34
N MET A 680 1.48 26.75 16.05
CA MET A 680 1.31 26.19 14.71
C MET A 680 1.33 27.31 13.67
N SER A 681 1.99 27.05 12.54
CA SER A 681 2.43 28.10 11.61
C SER A 681 1.31 29.08 11.27
N LYS A 682 1.61 30.38 11.30
CA LYS A 682 0.63 31.48 11.25
C LYS A 682 -0.32 31.46 10.04
N SER A 683 -0.04 30.65 9.02
CA SER A 683 -0.93 30.38 7.88
C SER A 683 -1.97 29.28 8.16
N ALA A 684 -1.58 28.17 8.79
CA ALA A 684 -2.28 26.89 8.76
C ALA A 684 -3.62 26.85 9.52
N ALA A 685 -3.78 27.68 10.56
CA ALA A 685 -5.03 27.84 11.31
C ALA A 685 -5.53 29.30 11.32
N SER A 686 -5.12 30.09 10.31
CA SER A 686 -5.58 31.47 10.16
C SER A 686 -6.77 31.54 9.21
N ALA A 687 -7.74 32.40 9.53
CA ALA A 687 -8.92 32.62 8.68
C ALA A 687 -8.48 33.10 7.30
N GLN A 688 -8.72 32.28 6.27
CA GLN A 688 -8.33 32.57 4.89
C GLN A 688 -9.36 33.44 4.18
N THR A 689 -8.91 34.13 3.14
CA THR A 689 -9.79 34.92 2.26
C THR A 689 -10.13 34.07 1.04
N THR A 690 -11.41 33.97 0.70
CA THR A 690 -11.93 33.04 -0.31
C THR A 690 -12.79 33.78 -1.35
N PRO A 691 -12.83 33.34 -2.63
CA PRO A 691 -13.63 33.97 -3.69
C PRO A 691 -15.13 33.62 -3.65
N HIS A 692 -15.55 32.64 -2.87
CA HIS A 692 -16.90 32.08 -2.88
C HIS A 692 -17.89 32.77 -1.90
N MET A 693 -17.65 34.06 -1.68
CA MET A 693 -18.40 34.93 -0.77
C MET A 693 -19.25 35.94 -1.52
N PHE A 694 -20.54 36.00 -1.18
CA PHE A 694 -21.56 36.82 -1.83
C PHE A 694 -22.24 37.74 -0.82
N SER A 695 -22.44 39.01 -1.15
CA SER A 695 -23.11 39.96 -0.25
C SER A 695 -24.23 40.75 -0.92
N ALA A 696 -25.22 41.12 -0.11
CA ALA A 696 -26.25 42.11 -0.43
C ALA A 696 -26.52 42.98 0.80
N VAL A 697 -27.11 44.15 0.61
CA VAL A 697 -27.46 45.08 1.70
C VAL A 697 -28.97 45.23 1.78
N THR A 698 -29.53 44.94 2.96
CA THR A 698 -30.97 45.08 3.26
C THR A 698 -31.32 46.50 3.68
N SER A 699 -32.55 46.93 3.40
CA SER A 699 -33.04 48.27 3.73
C SER A 699 -33.13 48.52 5.24
N ALA A 700 -33.48 47.50 6.03
CA ALA A 700 -33.49 47.53 7.50
C ALA A 700 -32.68 46.39 8.12
N ALA A 701 -32.46 46.47 9.44
CA ALA A 701 -31.63 45.50 10.18
C ALA A 701 -32.35 44.18 10.46
N ASP A 702 -33.68 44.18 10.31
CA ASP A 702 -34.64 43.18 10.73
C ASP A 702 -35.59 42.75 9.61
N SER A 703 -35.48 43.30 8.39
CA SER A 703 -36.28 42.86 7.23
C SER A 703 -36.17 41.35 6.99
N PRO A 704 -37.25 40.65 6.62
CA PRO A 704 -37.21 39.24 6.23
C PRO A 704 -36.23 39.00 5.08
N VAL A 705 -35.43 37.93 5.19
CA VAL A 705 -34.40 37.58 4.19
C VAL A 705 -34.48 36.11 3.81
N LEU A 706 -34.66 35.86 2.52
CA LEU A 706 -34.56 34.54 1.89
C LEU A 706 -33.30 34.49 1.01
N ILE A 707 -32.43 33.51 1.26
CA ILE A 707 -31.31 33.17 0.39
C ILE A 707 -31.72 31.99 -0.48
N ARG A 708 -31.44 32.05 -1.79
CA ARG A 708 -31.59 30.94 -2.73
C ARG A 708 -30.29 30.73 -3.49
N VAL A 709 -29.71 29.54 -3.38
CA VAL A 709 -28.53 29.12 -4.15
C VAL A 709 -28.97 28.00 -5.09
N THR A 710 -28.67 28.13 -6.37
CA THR A 710 -28.92 27.08 -7.37
C THR A 710 -27.60 26.65 -8.00
N ASP A 711 -27.31 25.35 -7.95
CA ASP A 711 -26.06 24.79 -8.46
C ASP A 711 -26.00 24.73 -9.99
N HIS A 712 -24.82 24.38 -10.51
CA HIS A 712 -24.54 24.17 -11.94
C HIS A 712 -25.53 23.23 -12.65
N PHE A 713 -26.22 22.36 -11.89
CA PHE A 713 -27.15 21.36 -12.40
C PHE A 713 -28.62 21.71 -12.16
N GLY A 714 -28.92 22.89 -11.63
CA GLY A 714 -30.28 23.36 -11.36
C GLY A 714 -30.87 22.87 -10.03
N LYS A 715 -30.08 22.28 -9.12
CA LYS A 715 -30.56 21.94 -7.75
C LYS A 715 -30.54 23.21 -6.91
N THR A 716 -31.68 23.55 -6.34
CA THR A 716 -31.86 24.76 -5.52
C THR A 716 -31.92 24.43 -4.03
N THR A 717 -31.12 25.15 -3.23
CA THR A 717 -31.16 25.16 -1.76
C THR A 717 -31.59 26.54 -1.27
N THR A 718 -32.47 26.59 -0.27
CA THR A 718 -33.02 27.85 0.28
C THR A 718 -32.87 27.94 1.80
N GLN A 719 -32.62 29.15 2.32
CA GLN A 719 -32.57 29.43 3.75
C GLN A 719 -33.25 30.76 4.07
N HIS A 720 -34.19 30.77 5.01
CA HIS A 720 -34.63 32.00 5.68
C HIS A 720 -33.61 32.37 6.78
N LEU A 721 -33.12 33.61 6.77
CA LEU A 721 -32.12 34.11 7.73
C LEU A 721 -32.72 35.11 8.74
N ARG A 722 -33.78 35.80 8.32
CA ARG A 722 -34.66 36.65 9.11
C ARG A 722 -36.10 36.32 8.65
N GLU A 723 -37.01 36.15 9.60
CA GLU A 723 -38.44 35.85 9.38
C GLU A 723 -39.30 37.10 9.65
#